data_AF-A0A6G1JF74-F1
#
_entry.id   AF-A0A6G1JF74-F1
#
_cell.length_a   1.000
_cell.length_b   1.000
_cell.length_c   1.000
_cell.angle_alpha   90.00
_cell.angle_beta   90.00
_cell.angle_gamma   90.00
#
_symmetry.space_group_name_H-M   'P 1'
#
loop_
_entity.id
_entity.type
_entity.pdbx_description
1 polymer ?
#
loop_
_entity_poly.entity_id
_entity_poly.type
_entity_poly.pdbx_seq_one_letter_code
_entity_poly.pdbx_strand_id
1 'polypeptide(L)'
;MHSDVGIGRRDYTQRYHDGNWGFKYPEAPIAPLPYALSPEQAAFTESLGQLQLGRIPKTRTSPVVTRTRVARHGSQPTARPSSSGGENMLPPYRQFAPPRRAESYSHPTPLDEFRSSRRWPPSGYRQDDALTQQEAEDLICAGASEFRGYSDQIPNAPEGYNHFYAVMKSEHKTRTDRAPFQHAAYRDITLNMTGADDSQFPWLSLEQPCMAYAVGKSAGTTTLNYYVSKSASAYPPTKFMGDTRPRKLKFLQILDRLQHLESGLEEDDPEEMYRYLYSTLIEDPERYSTHPHLGLDQQITDLITVLTNPKWIDFSNPKNQVVAKFFDSPDQHKKQEFFHQLLLSVELYLRVHFRDYTDKAKRKLIMQLPPPIAWDLALAQRWLENMEITKSRTSANQSTFSFELKMKKQQKEALRIFAATLKWPNMDEIDYVLEEKDKKEKPLEDRSADAMSWFSGIILPGRTLPWLIMNSLIDCDRDTGDALKFLTHMHTASGFQYRANTYWSAQSIVGKVLGAARGVNQIAGWVGPCIYTRDLKRTECVRIKQYDSPDPKLTSQDVEAMDTRTNPLGLEETNYPVPDYEVPMPDTEDVTDLIRIERLSFAPLKEQPSSTRQVSGMPLVFDAAIFFACGGESWPMKLRYDVDFINAFPCHQGPHVLFYDFKYQAMKIDEGLVDLHDWGRQSGRKSRPSSSRSSPSKKALTLTSSHGPASLQVDRVLAIEALGVSDNEVFARAWCAHHGHSAIVANIKETCMACAIREAYAACVSVVIFTEGGKETEKDEGVFV
;
A
#
# COMPACT_ATOMS: atom_id res chain seq x y z
N MET A 1 50.93 7.60 -41.03
CA MET A 1 50.24 8.69 -41.73
C MET A 1 48.76 8.30 -41.80
N HIS A 2 48.01 8.42 -40.72
CA HIS A 2 47.32 9.61 -40.16
C HIS A 2 45.95 9.89 -40.80
N SER A 3 44.99 10.10 -39.88
CA SER A 3 43.64 10.68 -39.98
C SER A 3 42.48 9.78 -40.40
N ASP A 4 41.24 9.97 -39.91
CA ASP A 4 40.64 10.27 -38.59
C ASP A 4 39.10 10.30 -38.83
N VAL A 5 38.32 10.48 -37.75
CA VAL A 5 36.86 10.76 -37.66
C VAL A 5 36.00 9.49 -37.52
N GLY A 6 35.31 9.20 -36.41
CA GLY A 6 34.97 9.96 -35.20
C GLY A 6 33.52 9.64 -34.80
N ILE A 7 33.31 8.69 -33.88
CA ILE A 7 31.98 8.39 -33.29
C ILE A 7 32.11 8.50 -31.77
N GLY A 8 31.36 9.45 -31.21
CA GLY A 8 31.40 9.86 -29.81
C GLY A 8 30.87 8.81 -28.84
N ARG A 9 31.60 8.68 -27.73
CA ARG A 9 31.21 8.04 -26.47
C ARG A 9 29.89 8.63 -25.93
N ARG A 10 28.94 7.77 -25.58
CA ARG A 10 28.02 8.00 -24.46
C ARG A 10 28.51 7.16 -23.29
N ASP A 11 28.94 7.82 -22.24
CA ASP A 11 29.41 7.19 -21.02
C ASP A 11 28.22 6.51 -20.31
N TYR A 12 28.28 5.19 -20.24
CA TYR A 12 27.47 4.41 -19.30
C TYR A 12 28.04 4.66 -17.91
N THR A 13 27.29 5.34 -17.05
CA THR A 13 27.60 5.47 -15.61
C THR A 13 27.50 4.09 -14.97
N GLN A 14 28.67 3.47 -14.89
CA GLN A 14 28.94 2.20 -14.25
C GLN A 14 28.74 2.36 -12.74
N ARG A 15 27.86 1.53 -12.17
CA ARG A 15 27.54 1.50 -10.74
C ARG A 15 28.82 1.30 -9.90
N TYR A 16 29.17 2.32 -9.11
CA TYR A 16 30.19 2.25 -8.06
C TYR A 16 29.59 2.71 -6.73
N HIS A 17 28.64 1.96 -6.17
CA HIS A 17 28.32 2.06 -4.74
C HIS A 17 27.70 0.75 -4.28
N ASP A 18 28.53 -0.16 -3.77
CA ASP A 18 28.14 -1.20 -2.83
C ASP A 18 29.42 -1.78 -2.21
N GLY A 19 29.89 -1.13 -1.16
CA GLY A 19 31.12 -1.50 -0.47
C GLY A 19 31.42 -0.56 0.68
N ASN A 20 30.51 -0.43 1.64
CA ASN A 20 30.80 -0.09 3.04
C ASN A 20 29.54 0.10 3.89
N TRP A 21 28.70 -0.94 4.04
CA TRP A 21 27.72 -0.97 5.14
C TRP A 21 27.71 -2.37 5.77
N GLY A 22 28.77 -2.66 6.51
CA GLY A 22 28.83 -3.78 7.44
C GLY A 22 28.09 -3.43 8.73
N PHE A 23 27.26 -4.37 9.17
CA PHE A 23 26.47 -4.35 10.39
C PHE A 23 27.23 -3.91 11.66
N LYS A 24 26.57 -3.09 12.48
CA LYS A 24 26.60 -3.12 13.96
C LYS A 24 25.59 -2.11 14.52
N TYR A 25 24.35 -2.54 14.73
CA TYR A 25 23.51 -1.98 15.79
C TYR A 25 22.97 -3.14 16.62
N PRO A 26 23.10 -3.10 17.96
CA PRO A 26 22.50 -4.10 18.82
C PRO A 26 20.97 -3.99 18.75
N GLU A 27 20.27 -5.13 18.85
CA GLU A 27 18.82 -5.15 19.07
C GLU A 27 18.47 -4.24 20.24
N ALA A 28 17.66 -3.22 19.98
CA ALA A 28 17.09 -2.38 21.03
C ALA A 28 15.81 -3.03 21.55
N PRO A 29 15.60 -3.10 22.88
CA PRO A 29 14.46 -3.77 23.48
C PRO A 29 13.14 -3.07 23.13
N ILE A 30 12.11 -3.91 22.95
CA ILE A 30 10.72 -3.51 22.70
C ILE A 30 10.24 -2.58 23.82
N ALA A 31 9.81 -1.37 23.47
CA ALA A 31 9.14 -0.48 24.41
C ALA A 31 7.73 -1.02 24.73
N PRO A 32 7.30 -1.05 26.00
CA PRO A 32 5.97 -1.55 26.36
C PRO A 32 4.86 -0.58 25.93
N LEU A 33 3.79 -1.14 25.38
CA LEU A 33 2.53 -0.44 25.09
C LEU A 33 1.93 0.16 26.37
N PRO A 34 1.33 1.35 26.34
CA PRO A 34 0.78 2.00 27.53
C PRO A 34 -0.59 1.45 27.91
N TYR A 35 -0.78 0.13 28.00
CA TYR A 35 -1.92 -0.53 28.67
C TYR A 35 -1.54 -1.97 29.00
N ALA A 36 -0.70 -2.16 30.02
CA ALA A 36 -0.46 -3.47 30.62
C ALA A 36 -0.70 -3.36 32.13
N LEU A 37 -1.79 -3.97 32.59
CA LEU A 37 -2.05 -4.19 34.01
C LEU A 37 -1.01 -5.20 34.53
N SER A 38 -0.39 -4.89 35.67
CA SER A 38 0.66 -5.70 36.30
C SER A 38 0.14 -7.04 36.85
N PRO A 39 0.88 -8.14 36.71
CA PRO A 39 0.47 -9.45 37.22
C PRO A 39 0.93 -9.64 38.67
N GLU A 40 0.11 -9.20 39.64
CA GLU A 40 0.38 -9.53 41.07
C GLU A 40 -0.87 -9.72 41.94
N GLN A 41 -2.05 -10.00 41.36
CA GLN A 41 -3.29 -10.22 42.13
C GLN A 41 -4.15 -11.39 41.64
N ALA A 42 -3.53 -12.44 41.10
CA ALA A 42 -4.23 -13.69 40.74
C ALA A 42 -3.81 -14.84 41.66
N ALA A 43 -4.11 -14.71 42.95
CA ALA A 43 -4.02 -15.82 43.90
C ALA A 43 -5.04 -15.61 45.00
N PHE A 44 -6.33 -15.68 44.70
CA PHE A 44 -7.37 -16.12 45.64
C PHE A 44 -8.65 -16.39 44.84
N THR A 45 -9.35 -17.44 45.23
CA THR A 45 -10.70 -17.88 44.82
C THR A 45 -10.82 -18.87 43.65
N GLU A 46 -10.29 -20.08 43.82
CA GLU A 46 -11.06 -21.29 43.54
C GLU A 46 -11.86 -21.63 44.80
N SER A 47 -13.21 -21.58 44.75
CA SER A 47 -14.14 -22.28 45.67
C SER A 47 -15.57 -21.73 45.57
N LEU A 48 -16.54 -22.64 45.39
CA LEU A 48 -18.00 -22.49 45.35
C LEU A 48 -18.58 -21.83 44.08
N GLY A 49 -19.53 -22.41 43.34
CA GLY A 49 -20.50 -23.46 43.67
C GLY A 49 -21.92 -22.90 43.54
N GLN A 50 -22.60 -23.26 42.45
CA GLN A 50 -24.05 -23.50 42.33
C GLN A 50 -25.11 -22.42 42.70
N LEU A 51 -26.10 -22.32 41.79
CA LEU A 51 -27.53 -21.97 41.98
C LEU A 51 -28.01 -20.53 41.71
N GLN A 52 -28.58 -20.36 40.51
CA GLN A 52 -29.98 -20.05 40.21
C GLN A 52 -30.73 -18.85 40.86
N LEU A 53 -31.44 -18.15 39.95
CA LEU A 53 -32.73 -17.43 40.05
C LEU A 53 -32.72 -15.90 40.24
N GLY A 54 -33.40 -15.21 39.29
CA GLY A 54 -34.43 -14.22 39.67
C GLY A 54 -34.43 -12.85 38.98
N ARG A 55 -35.17 -12.75 37.85
CA ARG A 55 -36.10 -11.67 37.43
C ARG A 55 -35.81 -10.17 37.73
N ILE A 56 -35.68 -9.40 36.64
CA ILE A 56 -36.21 -8.04 36.28
C ILE A 56 -37.53 -7.66 37.05
N PRO A 57 -38.03 -6.38 37.20
CA PRO A 57 -37.73 -5.15 36.43
C PRO A 57 -38.01 -3.72 37.01
N LYS A 58 -37.76 -2.67 36.16
CA LYS A 58 -38.41 -1.31 36.08
C LYS A 58 -38.10 -0.33 37.26
N THR A 59 -37.98 1.01 37.16
CA THR A 59 -38.46 2.06 36.23
C THR A 59 -37.84 3.43 36.62
N ARG A 60 -37.60 4.31 35.62
CA ARG A 60 -38.01 5.73 35.50
C ARG A 60 -37.70 6.73 36.64
N THR A 61 -36.98 7.82 36.32
CA THR A 61 -37.38 9.25 36.47
C THR A 61 -36.17 10.22 36.51
N SER A 62 -36.15 11.20 35.62
CA SER A 62 -35.62 12.56 35.85
C SER A 62 -36.69 13.38 36.62
N PRO A 63 -36.45 14.57 37.27
CA PRO A 63 -35.68 15.72 36.75
C PRO A 63 -35.03 16.68 37.80
N VAL A 64 -34.56 17.84 37.30
CA VAL A 64 -34.46 19.20 37.94
C VAL A 64 -33.09 19.72 38.45
N VAL A 65 -32.54 20.63 37.64
CA VAL A 65 -31.96 21.98 37.93
C VAL A 65 -31.71 22.41 39.39
N THR A 66 -30.51 22.93 39.68
CA THR A 66 -30.31 24.21 40.40
C THR A 66 -28.88 24.75 40.31
N ARG A 67 -28.78 26.07 40.11
CA ARG A 67 -27.57 26.91 40.16
C ARG A 67 -27.01 27.01 41.58
N THR A 68 -25.69 27.24 41.73
CA THR A 68 -25.16 28.31 42.61
C THR A 68 -23.66 28.61 42.38
N ARG A 69 -23.32 29.90 42.46
CA ARG A 69 -21.97 30.52 42.53
C ARG A 69 -21.51 30.61 43.99
N VAL A 70 -20.21 30.42 44.28
CA VAL A 70 -19.38 31.10 45.32
C VAL A 70 -17.90 30.87 44.93
N ALA A 71 -17.10 31.85 44.48
CA ALA A 71 -16.36 32.94 45.15
C ALA A 71 -14.93 32.58 45.63
N ARG A 72 -14.02 33.53 45.34
CA ARG A 72 -12.56 33.54 45.49
C ARG A 72 -12.12 33.65 46.96
N HIS A 73 -10.90 33.19 47.25
CA HIS A 73 -10.03 33.75 48.27
C HIS A 73 -8.65 34.06 47.67
N GLY A 74 -8.14 35.25 47.96
CA GLY A 74 -6.75 35.64 47.72
C GLY A 74 -6.11 36.15 49.01
N SER A 75 -4.78 36.20 49.06
CA SER A 75 -3.98 37.10 49.91
C SER A 75 -2.54 37.17 49.38
N GLN A 76 -2.05 38.39 49.15
CA GLN A 76 -0.67 38.81 48.81
C GLN A 76 0.21 38.97 50.10
N PRO A 77 1.31 39.78 50.15
CA PRO A 77 2.64 39.73 49.49
C PRO A 77 3.81 39.94 50.50
N THR A 78 5.08 39.87 50.07
CA THR A 78 6.28 40.58 50.62
C THR A 78 7.50 40.19 49.75
N ALA A 79 8.63 40.89 49.64
CA ALA A 79 9.07 42.28 49.68
C ALA A 79 10.54 42.24 49.15
N ARG A 80 10.99 43.25 48.37
CA ARG A 80 12.40 43.42 47.94
C ARG A 80 13.28 43.94 49.09
N PRO A 81 14.61 43.82 48.96
CA PRO A 81 15.49 44.97 49.21
C PRO A 81 16.46 45.26 48.05
N SER A 82 17.00 46.48 48.04
CA SER A 82 18.01 47.03 47.11
C SER A 82 19.22 47.58 47.88
N SER A 83 20.29 47.90 47.12
CA SER A 83 21.54 48.64 47.45
C SER A 83 22.77 47.75 47.67
N SER A 84 24.02 48.08 47.31
CA SER A 84 24.66 48.96 46.31
C SER A 84 26.18 48.82 46.52
N GLY A 85 27.00 48.81 45.46
CA GLY A 85 28.43 49.15 45.52
C GLY A 85 29.42 48.05 45.12
N GLY A 86 30.24 48.33 44.09
CA GLY A 86 31.45 47.56 43.77
C GLY A 86 31.79 47.56 42.28
N GLU A 87 32.63 48.51 41.84
CA GLU A 87 33.18 48.60 40.49
C GLU A 87 34.16 47.47 40.12
N ASN A 88 34.27 47.26 38.81
CA ASN A 88 35.40 46.75 38.02
C ASN A 88 35.82 45.28 38.15
N MET A 89 35.43 44.49 37.14
CA MET A 89 36.32 43.76 36.23
C MET A 89 35.44 43.04 35.18
N LEU A 90 35.49 43.48 33.91
CA LEU A 90 34.88 42.79 32.77
C LEU A 90 35.76 41.60 32.36
N PRO A 91 35.24 40.36 32.26
CA PRO A 91 35.71 39.36 31.32
C PRO A 91 34.90 39.45 30.02
N PRO A 92 35.48 39.04 28.87
CA PRO A 92 34.94 39.37 27.55
C PRO A 92 33.59 38.69 27.29
N TYR A 93 32.71 39.46 26.64
CA TYR A 93 31.44 39.02 26.10
C TYR A 93 31.67 37.87 25.11
N ARG A 94 31.47 36.62 25.53
CA ARG A 94 31.28 35.52 24.58
C ARG A 94 29.90 35.69 23.97
N GLN A 95 29.86 36.03 22.69
CA GLN A 95 28.70 35.76 21.85
C GLN A 95 28.41 34.26 21.93
N PHE A 96 27.35 33.90 22.65
CA PHE A 96 26.74 32.58 22.47
C PHE A 96 26.15 32.57 21.07
N ALA A 97 26.83 31.90 20.13
CA ALA A 97 26.21 31.47 18.89
C ALA A 97 24.95 30.65 19.25
N PRO A 98 23.82 30.84 18.55
CA PRO A 98 22.66 30.00 18.78
C PRO A 98 23.04 28.54 18.51
N PRO A 99 22.53 27.57 19.30
CA PRO A 99 22.91 26.18 19.13
C PRO A 99 22.49 25.70 17.74
N ARG A 100 23.38 24.99 17.05
CA ARG A 100 23.09 24.29 15.78
C ARG A 100 21.90 23.35 16.02
N ARG A 101 20.73 23.75 15.54
CA ARG A 101 19.43 23.08 15.79
C ARG A 101 19.25 21.75 15.05
N ALA A 102 20.16 21.41 14.14
CA ALA A 102 19.96 20.31 13.19
C ALA A 102 20.33 18.91 13.73
N GLU A 103 21.15 18.79 14.78
CA GLU A 103 21.77 17.49 15.13
C GLU A 103 21.13 16.74 16.33
N SER A 104 20.15 17.32 17.04
CA SER A 104 19.75 16.77 18.35
C SER A 104 18.26 16.47 18.56
N TYR A 105 17.54 15.88 17.59
CA TYR A 105 16.21 15.33 17.90
C TYR A 105 15.95 14.02 17.15
N SER A 106 16.06 12.90 17.87
CA SER A 106 15.71 11.54 17.40
C SER A 106 14.21 11.27 17.31
N HIS A 107 13.36 12.28 17.59
CA HIS A 107 11.92 12.14 17.62
C HIS A 107 11.25 13.29 16.85
N PRO A 108 10.31 12.99 15.94
CA PRO A 108 9.54 14.01 15.25
C PRO A 108 8.65 14.75 16.25
N THR A 109 8.92 16.03 16.47
CA THR A 109 8.06 16.91 17.26
C THR A 109 6.79 17.24 16.47
N PRO A 110 5.59 17.20 17.07
CA PRO A 110 4.33 17.51 16.38
C PRO A 110 4.34 18.93 15.77
N LEU A 111 3.78 19.09 14.57
CA LEU A 111 3.76 20.40 13.89
C LEU A 111 3.02 21.47 14.69
N ASP A 112 2.02 21.09 15.51
CA ASP A 112 1.21 22.01 16.31
C ASP A 112 2.05 22.90 17.25
N GLU A 113 3.18 22.41 17.75
CA GLU A 113 4.10 23.20 18.58
C GLU A 113 4.86 24.27 17.79
N PHE A 114 5.02 24.08 16.48
CA PHE A 114 5.81 24.98 15.61
C PHE A 114 5.00 25.97 14.79
N ARG A 115 3.68 25.74 14.64
CA ARG A 115 2.78 26.64 13.89
C ARG A 115 2.79 28.07 14.41
N SER A 116 3.04 28.26 15.70
CA SER A 116 3.10 29.59 16.34
C SER A 116 4.50 30.19 16.43
N SER A 117 5.56 29.41 16.13
CA SER A 117 6.94 29.77 16.44
C SER A 117 7.80 30.11 15.22
N ARG A 118 7.51 29.54 14.04
CA ARG A 118 8.29 29.86 12.83
C ARG A 118 7.79 31.17 12.23
N ARG A 119 8.67 32.18 12.24
CA ARG A 119 8.47 33.49 11.59
C ARG A 119 9.32 33.55 10.34
N TRP A 120 8.77 34.12 9.27
CA TRP A 120 9.50 34.48 8.06
C TRP A 120 9.32 35.99 7.82
N PRO A 121 10.39 36.76 7.55
CA PRO A 121 11.81 36.37 7.49
C PRO A 121 12.38 35.74 8.78
N PRO A 122 13.46 34.93 8.68
CA PRO A 122 14.13 34.38 9.85
C PRO A 122 14.65 35.47 10.78
N SER A 123 14.79 35.15 12.07
CA SER A 123 15.31 36.11 13.06
C SER A 123 16.71 36.60 12.67
N GLY A 124 16.88 37.92 12.57
CA GLY A 124 18.13 38.54 12.15
C GLY A 124 18.18 38.95 10.68
N TYR A 125 17.18 38.58 9.88
CA TYR A 125 17.05 38.94 8.47
C TYR A 125 15.90 39.92 8.24
N ARG A 126 16.09 40.82 7.29
CA ARG A 126 15.07 41.72 6.72
C ARG A 126 14.46 41.10 5.47
N GLN A 127 13.33 41.64 5.04
CA GLN A 127 12.63 41.18 3.83
C GLN A 127 13.48 41.37 2.56
N ASP A 128 14.42 42.33 2.55
CA ASP A 128 15.28 42.64 1.40
C ASP A 128 16.62 41.89 1.43
N ASP A 129 16.86 41.06 2.46
CA ASP A 129 18.12 40.32 2.60
C ASP A 129 18.12 39.06 1.70
N ALA A 130 19.31 38.51 1.48
CA ALA A 130 19.49 37.23 0.80
C ALA A 130 20.31 36.28 1.67
N LEU A 131 19.91 35.02 1.70
CA LEU A 131 20.59 33.94 2.41
C LEU A 131 21.72 33.39 1.54
N THR A 132 22.86 33.07 2.16
CA THR A 132 23.89 32.26 1.50
C THR A 132 23.40 30.81 1.33
N GLN A 133 24.04 30.03 0.45
CA GLN A 133 23.67 28.63 0.24
C GLN A 133 23.61 27.81 1.53
N GLN A 134 24.61 27.93 2.40
CA GLN A 134 24.66 27.18 3.66
C GLN A 134 23.53 27.60 4.61
N GLU A 135 23.23 28.90 4.70
CA GLU A 135 22.13 29.40 5.51
C GLU A 135 20.77 28.98 4.95
N ALA A 136 20.63 28.93 3.63
CA ALA A 136 19.42 28.48 2.96
C ALA A 136 19.18 26.98 3.19
N GLU A 137 20.20 26.14 3.08
CA GLU A 137 20.11 24.71 3.41
C GLU A 137 19.65 24.51 4.87
N ASP A 138 20.22 25.26 5.82
CA ASP A 138 19.89 25.17 7.25
C ASP A 138 18.50 25.75 7.59
N LEU A 139 18.09 26.86 6.96
CA LEU A 139 16.87 27.59 7.32
C LEU A 139 15.64 27.20 6.48
N ILE A 140 15.83 26.74 5.24
CA ILE A 140 14.76 26.40 4.30
C ILE A 140 14.58 24.88 4.19
N CYS A 141 15.66 24.14 3.94
CA CYS A 141 15.57 22.69 3.64
C CYS A 141 15.44 21.82 4.89
N ALA A 142 15.90 22.28 6.06
CA ALA A 142 15.87 21.50 7.28
C ALA A 142 14.47 20.92 7.59
N GLY A 143 14.38 19.58 7.57
CA GLY A 143 13.17 18.82 7.85
C GLY A 143 12.09 18.83 6.75
N ALA A 144 12.32 19.50 5.62
CA ALA A 144 11.42 19.49 4.48
C ALA A 144 11.36 18.09 3.83
N SER A 145 10.26 17.79 3.15
CA SER A 145 10.13 16.55 2.37
C SER A 145 10.69 16.78 0.96
N GLU A 146 11.75 16.04 0.62
CA GLU A 146 12.36 15.99 -0.72
C GLU A 146 12.31 14.55 -1.26
N PHE A 147 11.97 14.39 -2.53
CA PHE A 147 11.79 13.08 -3.16
C PHE A 147 12.74 12.90 -4.33
N ARG A 148 13.22 11.68 -4.50
CA ARG A 148 14.04 11.26 -5.64
C ARG A 148 13.30 10.18 -6.41
N GLY A 149 13.17 10.38 -7.72
CA GLY A 149 12.61 9.38 -8.61
C GLY A 149 13.69 8.51 -9.26
N TYR A 150 13.31 7.27 -9.57
CA TYR A 150 14.13 6.32 -10.32
C TYR A 150 13.34 5.74 -11.49
N SER A 151 13.99 5.60 -12.64
CA SER A 151 13.44 4.98 -13.84
C SER A 151 14.35 3.83 -14.28
N ASP A 152 13.97 2.60 -13.96
CA ASP A 152 14.76 1.40 -14.22
C ASP A 152 14.21 0.61 -15.42
N GLN A 153 15.06 0.23 -16.36
CA GLN A 153 14.64 -0.62 -17.49
C GLN A 153 14.25 -2.03 -17.01
N ILE A 154 13.13 -2.55 -17.52
CA ILE A 154 12.68 -3.90 -17.19
C ILE A 154 13.61 -4.92 -17.88
N PRO A 155 14.25 -5.84 -17.13
CA PRO A 155 15.11 -6.86 -17.71
C PRO A 155 14.37 -7.70 -18.76
N ASN A 156 15.04 -7.99 -19.88
CA ASN A 156 14.51 -8.78 -20.99
C ASN A 156 13.27 -8.21 -21.71
N ALA A 157 12.87 -6.98 -21.40
CA ALA A 157 11.81 -6.29 -22.13
C ALA A 157 12.36 -5.54 -23.36
N PRO A 158 11.52 -5.26 -24.39
CA PRO A 158 11.88 -4.31 -25.43
C PRO A 158 12.25 -2.93 -24.86
N GLU A 159 12.99 -2.13 -25.63
CA GLU A 159 13.28 -0.73 -25.24
C GLU A 159 11.98 0.05 -25.01
N GLY A 160 11.98 0.91 -23.97
CA GLY A 160 10.83 1.73 -23.58
C GLY A 160 9.96 1.15 -22.46
N TYR A 161 10.30 -0.03 -21.93
CA TYR A 161 9.67 -0.60 -20.74
C TYR A 161 10.49 -0.31 -19.50
N ASN A 162 9.98 0.58 -18.63
CA ASN A 162 10.65 0.99 -17.41
C ASN A 162 9.72 0.80 -16.20
N HIS A 163 10.31 0.45 -15.06
CA HIS A 163 9.74 0.61 -13.72
C HIS A 163 10.05 2.01 -13.20
N PHE A 164 9.09 2.60 -12.49
CA PHE A 164 9.25 3.91 -11.86
C PHE A 164 9.14 3.78 -10.35
N TYR A 165 9.97 4.51 -9.63
CA TYR A 165 9.96 4.56 -8.17
C TYR A 165 10.10 6.00 -7.70
N ALA A 166 9.56 6.29 -6.52
CA ALA A 166 9.82 7.53 -5.80
C ALA A 166 10.18 7.20 -4.35
N VAL A 167 11.30 7.73 -3.86
CA VAL A 167 11.74 7.55 -2.46
C VAL A 167 12.03 8.91 -1.84
N MET A 168 11.97 9.00 -0.52
CA MET A 168 12.44 10.21 0.15
C MET A 168 13.98 10.23 0.19
N LYS A 169 14.58 11.40 -0.01
CA LYS A 169 16.04 11.59 0.01
C LYS A 169 16.66 11.37 1.40
N SER A 170 15.96 11.77 2.47
CA SER A 170 16.43 11.67 3.86
C SER A 170 15.42 10.90 4.72
N GLU A 171 15.33 9.59 4.52
CA GLU A 171 14.42 8.74 5.27
C GLU A 171 14.80 8.69 6.76
N HIS A 172 13.93 9.24 7.61
CA HIS A 172 13.92 8.90 9.03
C HIS A 172 12.92 7.76 9.23
N LYS A 173 13.29 6.68 9.92
CA LYS A 173 12.43 5.48 10.11
C LYS A 173 11.02 5.78 10.66
N THR A 174 10.85 6.90 11.36
CA THR A 174 9.56 7.34 11.93
C THR A 174 8.68 8.11 10.94
N ARG A 175 9.22 8.59 9.82
CA ARG A 175 8.50 9.36 8.80
C ARG A 175 8.13 8.40 7.67
N THR A 176 6.84 8.12 7.51
CA THR A 176 6.35 7.30 6.41
C THR A 176 4.93 7.70 6.04
N ASP A 177 4.63 7.63 4.74
CA ASP A 177 3.30 7.84 4.16
C ASP A 177 2.49 6.52 4.08
N ARG A 178 3.12 5.36 4.30
CA ARG A 178 2.48 4.04 4.20
C ARG A 178 1.74 3.65 5.49
N ALA A 179 0.67 2.87 5.35
CA ALA A 179 0.04 2.24 6.51
C ALA A 179 0.92 1.12 7.07
N PRO A 180 0.99 0.95 8.40
CA PRO A 180 1.68 -0.19 8.99
C PRO A 180 0.88 -1.48 8.77
N PHE A 181 1.59 -2.60 8.62
CA PHE A 181 0.96 -3.92 8.69
C PHE A 181 0.60 -4.24 10.14
N GLN A 182 -0.70 -4.38 10.43
CA GLN A 182 -1.20 -4.68 11.78
C GLN A 182 -0.88 -6.11 12.21
N HIS A 183 -0.63 -7.01 11.26
CA HIS A 183 -0.31 -8.41 11.51
C HIS A 183 0.70 -8.94 10.48
N ALA A 184 1.57 -9.85 10.89
CA ALA A 184 2.63 -10.38 10.04
C ALA A 184 2.12 -11.09 8.78
N ALA A 185 0.99 -11.80 8.87
CA ALA A 185 0.37 -12.49 7.72
C ALA A 185 -0.04 -11.53 6.58
N TYR A 186 -0.23 -10.24 6.85
CA TYR A 186 -0.56 -9.27 5.79
C TYR A 186 0.68 -8.87 4.96
N ARG A 187 1.89 -9.15 5.46
CA ARG A 187 3.15 -8.88 4.75
C ARG A 187 3.32 -9.79 3.54
N ASP A 188 2.60 -10.92 3.50
CA ASP A 188 2.65 -11.86 2.37
C ASP A 188 2.12 -11.27 1.06
N ILE A 189 1.53 -10.07 1.10
CA ILE A 189 1.15 -9.28 -0.07
C ILE A 189 2.36 -8.87 -0.92
N THR A 190 3.57 -8.88 -0.33
CA THR A 190 4.83 -8.57 -1.02
C THR A 190 5.84 -9.70 -0.82
N LEU A 191 6.77 -9.84 -1.76
CA LEU A 191 7.86 -10.81 -1.65
C LEU A 191 9.16 -10.24 -2.20
N ASN A 192 10.19 -10.19 -1.36
CA ASN A 192 11.54 -9.79 -1.73
C ASN A 192 12.36 -11.04 -2.09
N MET A 193 12.64 -11.26 -3.37
CA MET A 193 13.41 -12.46 -3.81
C MET A 193 14.93 -12.29 -3.67
N THR A 194 15.42 -11.07 -3.51
CA THR A 194 16.86 -10.73 -3.65
C THR A 194 17.43 -9.98 -2.45
N GLY A 195 16.60 -9.50 -1.52
CA GLY A 195 16.99 -8.69 -0.37
C GLY A 195 16.73 -9.36 0.96
N ALA A 196 16.97 -8.62 2.05
CA ALA A 196 16.43 -9.03 3.36
C ALA A 196 14.90 -9.00 3.32
N ASP A 197 14.25 -9.91 4.04
CA ASP A 197 12.78 -10.03 4.07
C ASP A 197 12.10 -8.76 4.59
N ASP A 198 12.78 -7.98 5.43
CA ASP A 198 12.30 -6.73 6.01
C ASP A 198 12.72 -5.48 5.22
N SER A 199 13.39 -5.66 4.09
CA SER A 199 13.87 -4.56 3.26
C SER A 199 12.71 -3.72 2.75
N GLN A 200 12.84 -2.40 2.92
CA GLN A 200 11.84 -1.40 2.56
C GLN A 200 12.12 -0.80 1.19
N PHE A 201 12.83 -1.51 0.31
CA PHE A 201 13.15 -0.98 -1.01
C PHE A 201 12.15 -1.51 -2.04
N PRO A 202 11.40 -0.62 -2.73
CA PRO A 202 10.30 -1.02 -3.60
C PRO A 202 10.75 -1.77 -4.86
N TRP A 203 12.00 -1.61 -5.31
CA TRP A 203 12.56 -2.32 -6.47
C TRP A 203 13.00 -3.76 -6.16
N LEU A 204 12.99 -4.19 -4.90
CA LEU A 204 13.33 -5.57 -4.54
C LEU A 204 12.12 -6.52 -4.59
N SER A 205 10.90 -5.97 -4.62
CA SER A 205 9.69 -6.77 -4.65
C SER A 205 9.49 -7.44 -6.01
N LEU A 206 9.08 -8.70 -5.98
CA LEU A 206 8.75 -9.46 -7.19
C LEU A 206 7.53 -8.87 -7.90
N GLU A 207 6.49 -8.55 -7.12
CA GLU A 207 5.31 -7.91 -7.65
C GLU A 207 5.60 -6.41 -7.85
N GLN A 208 5.40 -5.95 -9.08
CA GLN A 208 5.52 -4.55 -9.45
C GLN A 208 4.18 -4.05 -10.00
N PRO A 209 3.63 -2.92 -9.52
CA PRO A 209 4.11 -2.10 -8.40
C PRO A 209 4.14 -2.83 -7.05
N CYS A 210 5.11 -2.47 -6.20
CA CYS A 210 5.26 -3.04 -4.86
C CYS A 210 4.00 -2.84 -4.01
N MET A 211 3.40 -3.93 -3.54
CA MET A 211 2.12 -3.85 -2.82
C MET A 211 2.27 -3.39 -1.37
N ALA A 212 3.47 -3.45 -0.79
CA ALA A 212 3.74 -2.84 0.51
C ALA A 212 3.55 -1.32 0.52
N TYR A 213 3.59 -0.69 -0.66
CA TYR A 213 3.36 0.74 -0.87
C TYR A 213 1.94 1.04 -1.35
N ALA A 214 1.10 0.04 -1.59
CA ALA A 214 -0.23 0.25 -2.19
C ALA A 214 -1.16 1.10 -1.33
N VAL A 215 -0.96 1.09 -0.01
CA VAL A 215 -1.85 1.69 0.98
C VAL A 215 -1.14 2.80 1.74
N GLY A 216 -1.71 4.01 1.68
CA GLY A 216 -1.27 5.14 2.48
C GLY A 216 -1.80 5.08 3.92
N LYS A 217 -1.25 5.90 4.81
CA LYS A 217 -1.55 5.93 6.25
C LYS A 217 -3.01 6.31 6.54
N SER A 218 -3.59 7.23 5.75
CA SER A 218 -5.01 7.57 5.81
C SER A 218 -5.86 6.57 5.00
N ALA A 219 -7.04 6.20 5.52
CA ALA A 219 -7.90 5.25 4.82
C ALA A 219 -8.37 5.80 3.46
N GLY A 220 -8.42 4.93 2.45
CA GLY A 220 -8.73 5.27 1.06
C GLY A 220 -7.60 5.98 0.30
N THR A 221 -6.39 6.09 0.88
CA THR A 221 -5.23 6.71 0.22
C THR A 221 -4.17 5.68 -0.23
N THR A 222 -3.28 6.11 -1.11
CA THR A 222 -2.10 5.37 -1.58
C THR A 222 -0.82 6.15 -1.27
N THR A 223 0.34 5.53 -1.39
CA THR A 223 1.63 6.21 -1.20
C THR A 223 2.08 6.91 -2.49
N LEU A 224 3.00 7.87 -2.37
CA LEU A 224 3.60 8.51 -3.54
C LEU A 224 4.33 7.49 -4.42
N ASN A 225 5.05 6.55 -3.80
CA ASN A 225 5.79 5.51 -4.51
C ASN A 225 4.87 4.65 -5.38
N TYR A 226 3.74 4.20 -4.83
CA TYR A 226 2.80 3.36 -5.57
C TYR A 226 2.13 4.13 -6.71
N TYR A 227 1.74 5.40 -6.49
CA TYR A 227 1.20 6.26 -7.53
C TYR A 227 2.16 6.42 -8.71
N VAL A 228 3.42 6.72 -8.42
CA VAL A 228 4.49 6.84 -9.43
C VAL A 228 4.70 5.52 -10.17
N SER A 229 4.75 4.41 -9.43
CA SER A 229 4.90 3.05 -9.98
C SER A 229 3.73 2.64 -10.89
N LYS A 230 2.50 3.11 -10.64
CA LYS A 230 1.34 2.84 -11.53
C LYS A 230 1.49 3.48 -12.91
N SER A 231 2.33 4.52 -13.05
CA SER A 231 2.62 5.16 -14.35
C SER A 231 3.64 4.37 -15.18
N ALA A 232 4.31 3.38 -14.60
CA ALA A 232 5.29 2.52 -15.26
C ALA A 232 4.66 1.66 -16.38
N SER A 233 5.52 1.11 -17.24
CA SER A 233 5.08 0.25 -18.35
C SER A 233 4.51 -1.07 -17.82
N ALA A 234 3.27 -1.39 -18.21
CA ALA A 234 2.61 -2.62 -17.80
C ALA A 234 3.10 -3.81 -18.64
N TYR A 235 3.44 -4.92 -17.97
CA TYR A 235 3.72 -6.27 -18.49
C TYR A 235 4.38 -6.30 -19.89
N PRO A 236 5.72 -6.29 -19.97
CA PRO A 236 6.39 -6.39 -21.26
C PRO A 236 6.03 -7.70 -21.97
N PRO A 237 5.87 -7.70 -23.31
CA PRO A 237 5.65 -8.91 -24.06
C PRO A 237 6.92 -9.77 -24.01
N THR A 238 6.88 -10.84 -23.24
CA THR A 238 7.98 -11.80 -23.12
C THR A 238 7.97 -12.77 -24.29
N LYS A 239 9.04 -12.75 -25.09
CA LYS A 239 9.26 -13.70 -26.19
C LYS A 239 10.16 -14.83 -25.72
N PHE A 240 9.57 -15.85 -25.10
CA PHE A 240 10.29 -17.07 -24.78
C PHE A 240 9.47 -18.28 -25.23
N MET A 241 10.03 -19.10 -26.10
CA MET A 241 9.43 -20.35 -26.55
C MET A 241 10.48 -21.45 -26.46
N GLY A 242 10.46 -22.21 -25.36
CA GLY A 242 11.10 -23.52 -25.29
C GLY A 242 10.07 -24.62 -25.61
N ASP A 243 10.41 -25.55 -26.50
CA ASP A 243 9.58 -26.75 -26.76
C ASP A 243 10.05 -27.98 -25.95
N THR A 244 11.03 -27.78 -25.07
CA THR A 244 11.56 -28.84 -24.19
C THR A 244 10.46 -29.32 -23.23
N ARG A 245 10.32 -30.63 -23.09
CA ARG A 245 9.29 -31.25 -22.23
C ARG A 245 9.94 -31.99 -21.07
N PRO A 246 9.33 -31.95 -19.86
CA PRO A 246 9.78 -32.78 -18.75
C PRO A 246 9.46 -34.26 -19.00
N ARG A 247 10.11 -35.15 -18.23
CA ARG A 247 9.76 -36.57 -18.21
C ARG A 247 8.38 -36.77 -17.57
N LYS A 248 7.66 -37.82 -17.97
CA LYS A 248 6.35 -38.14 -17.38
C LYS A 248 6.53 -38.82 -16.03
N LEU A 249 5.99 -38.20 -14.97
CA LEU A 249 6.02 -38.72 -13.61
C LEU A 249 4.62 -39.08 -13.11
N LYS A 250 4.52 -40.16 -12.33
CA LYS A 250 3.27 -40.51 -11.64
C LYS A 250 3.08 -39.59 -10.43
N PHE A 251 1.83 -39.28 -10.10
CA PHE A 251 1.49 -38.36 -9.02
C PHE A 251 2.14 -38.72 -7.66
N LEU A 252 2.12 -40.00 -7.27
CA LEU A 252 2.75 -40.44 -6.01
C LEU A 252 4.28 -40.27 -6.01
N GLN A 253 4.94 -40.44 -7.17
CA GLN A 253 6.38 -40.22 -7.28
C GLN A 253 6.74 -38.74 -7.12
N ILE A 254 5.86 -37.85 -7.61
CA ILE A 254 6.01 -36.41 -7.45
C ILE A 254 5.92 -36.03 -5.95
N LEU A 255 4.90 -36.55 -5.25
CA LEU A 255 4.73 -36.28 -3.82
C LEU A 255 5.84 -36.87 -2.96
N ASP A 256 6.31 -38.09 -3.25
CA ASP A 256 7.44 -38.69 -2.56
C ASP A 256 8.72 -37.83 -2.70
N ARG A 257 8.98 -37.27 -3.89
CA ARG A 257 10.13 -36.38 -4.08
C ARG A 257 9.95 -35.03 -3.40
N LEU A 258 8.77 -34.42 -3.52
CA LEU A 258 8.48 -33.14 -2.85
C LEU A 258 8.68 -33.28 -1.33
N GLN A 259 8.18 -34.36 -0.72
CA GLN A 259 8.40 -34.65 0.69
C GLN A 259 9.90 -34.78 1.01
N HIS A 260 10.68 -35.46 0.18
CA HIS A 260 12.13 -35.57 0.38
C HIS A 260 12.84 -34.21 0.35
N LEU A 261 12.45 -33.35 -0.60
CA LEU A 261 13.01 -32.00 -0.78
C LEU A 261 12.67 -31.03 0.36
N GLU A 262 11.71 -31.34 1.23
CA GLU A 262 11.44 -30.54 2.45
C GLU A 262 12.64 -30.51 3.40
N SER A 263 13.51 -31.53 3.35
CA SER A 263 14.76 -31.59 4.11
C SER A 263 15.94 -30.85 3.46
N GLY A 264 15.75 -30.32 2.24
CA GLY A 264 16.79 -29.69 1.42
C GLY A 264 17.23 -30.57 0.26
N LEU A 265 18.26 -30.12 -0.46
CA LEU A 265 18.93 -30.93 -1.49
C LEU A 265 19.94 -31.87 -0.82
N GLU A 266 20.19 -33.01 -1.47
CA GLU A 266 21.26 -33.97 -1.13
C GLU A 266 22.64 -33.36 -1.45
N GLU A 267 23.05 -32.30 -0.73
CA GLU A 267 24.28 -31.53 -1.00
C GLU A 267 25.55 -32.39 -0.92
N ASP A 268 25.50 -33.45 -0.12
CA ASP A 268 26.63 -34.35 0.15
C ASP A 268 26.89 -35.38 -0.97
N ASP A 269 25.95 -35.58 -1.91
CA ASP A 269 26.11 -36.48 -3.07
C ASP A 269 25.75 -35.78 -4.41
N PRO A 270 26.73 -35.08 -5.02
CA PRO A 270 26.54 -34.44 -6.32
C PRO A 270 26.18 -35.42 -7.46
N GLU A 271 26.58 -36.69 -7.36
CA GLU A 271 26.26 -37.69 -8.38
C GLU A 271 24.80 -38.14 -8.28
N GLU A 272 24.28 -38.33 -7.07
CA GLU A 272 22.87 -38.65 -6.85
C GLU A 272 21.96 -37.49 -7.29
N MET A 273 22.35 -36.27 -6.97
CA MET A 273 21.67 -35.05 -7.38
C MET A 273 21.58 -34.92 -8.92
N TYR A 274 22.68 -35.16 -9.63
CA TYR A 274 22.71 -35.19 -11.10
C TYR A 274 21.86 -36.33 -11.65
N ARG A 275 22.05 -37.55 -11.11
CA ARG A 275 21.36 -38.77 -11.54
C ARG A 275 19.86 -38.56 -11.43
N TYR A 276 19.36 -38.12 -10.28
CA TYR A 276 17.94 -37.91 -10.05
C TYR A 276 17.34 -36.89 -11.04
N LEU A 277 17.99 -35.74 -11.22
CA LEU A 277 17.52 -34.69 -12.13
C LEU A 277 17.35 -35.20 -13.56
N TYR A 278 18.39 -35.79 -14.16
CA TYR A 278 18.39 -36.16 -15.58
C TYR A 278 17.86 -37.57 -15.89
N SER A 279 17.85 -38.47 -14.91
CA SER A 279 17.22 -39.79 -15.06
C SER A 279 15.71 -39.73 -14.84
N THR A 280 15.25 -38.87 -13.94
CA THR A 280 13.88 -38.91 -13.42
C THR A 280 13.05 -37.70 -13.83
N LEU A 281 13.59 -36.48 -13.76
CA LEU A 281 12.80 -35.24 -13.92
C LEU A 281 12.85 -34.68 -15.35
N ILE A 282 14.05 -34.47 -15.88
CA ILE A 282 14.28 -33.83 -17.18
C ILE A 282 15.16 -34.68 -18.09
N GLU A 283 15.20 -34.36 -19.37
CA GLU A 283 16.15 -34.97 -20.32
C GLU A 283 17.40 -34.09 -20.42
N ASP A 284 18.57 -34.71 -20.32
CA ASP A 284 19.85 -34.02 -20.54
C ASP A 284 19.99 -33.69 -22.05
N PRO A 285 20.04 -32.41 -22.44
CA PRO A 285 20.21 -32.00 -23.85
C PRO A 285 21.50 -32.53 -24.47
N GLU A 286 22.53 -32.75 -23.65
CA GLU A 286 23.87 -33.17 -24.04
C GLU A 286 24.21 -34.59 -23.58
N ARG A 287 23.21 -35.44 -23.29
CA ARG A 287 23.40 -36.81 -22.79
C ARG A 287 24.39 -37.67 -23.61
N TYR A 288 24.48 -37.39 -24.91
CA TYR A 288 25.34 -38.10 -25.87
C TYR A 288 26.60 -37.31 -26.26
N SER A 289 26.83 -36.15 -25.65
CA SER A 289 28.01 -35.32 -25.83
C SER A 289 29.16 -35.79 -24.92
N THR A 290 30.36 -35.25 -25.13
CA THR A 290 31.56 -35.54 -24.34
C THR A 290 31.58 -34.86 -22.98
N HIS A 291 30.58 -34.01 -22.66
CA HIS A 291 30.55 -33.17 -21.46
C HIS A 291 29.14 -33.15 -20.83
N PRO A 292 28.76 -34.15 -20.00
CA PRO A 292 27.49 -34.12 -19.28
C PRO A 292 27.37 -32.89 -18.37
N HIS A 293 26.15 -32.39 -18.18
CA HIS A 293 25.85 -31.17 -17.42
C HIS A 293 25.99 -31.36 -15.88
N LEU A 294 27.22 -31.61 -15.42
CA LEU A 294 27.53 -31.84 -14.02
C LEU A 294 27.53 -30.55 -13.18
N GLY A 295 27.69 -29.38 -13.81
CA GLY A 295 27.70 -28.09 -13.11
C GLY A 295 26.31 -27.62 -12.70
N LEU A 296 26.18 -27.06 -11.49
CA LEU A 296 24.93 -26.48 -10.98
C LEU A 296 24.37 -25.40 -11.91
N ASP A 297 25.22 -24.55 -12.50
CA ASP A 297 24.80 -23.50 -13.44
C ASP A 297 24.09 -24.07 -14.68
N GLN A 298 24.57 -25.22 -15.19
CA GLN A 298 23.99 -25.89 -16.34
C GLN A 298 22.63 -26.52 -15.97
N GLN A 299 22.57 -27.18 -14.81
CA GLN A 299 21.33 -27.76 -14.29
C GLN A 299 20.24 -26.70 -14.05
N ILE A 300 20.62 -25.54 -13.49
CA ILE A 300 19.74 -24.38 -13.32
C ILE A 300 19.23 -23.91 -14.68
N THR A 301 20.12 -23.79 -15.68
CA THR A 301 19.75 -23.35 -17.03
C THR A 301 18.79 -24.32 -17.72
N ASP A 302 19.00 -25.64 -17.56
CA ASP A 302 18.13 -26.67 -18.12
C ASP A 302 16.74 -26.65 -17.46
N LEU A 303 16.68 -26.51 -16.14
CA LEU A 303 15.42 -26.36 -15.40
C LEU A 303 14.65 -25.10 -15.82
N ILE A 304 15.33 -23.95 -15.94
CA ILE A 304 14.72 -22.71 -16.47
C ILE A 304 14.15 -22.96 -17.87
N THR A 305 14.89 -23.67 -18.73
CA THR A 305 14.45 -23.97 -20.10
C THR A 305 13.18 -24.83 -20.12
N VAL A 306 13.10 -25.85 -19.24
CA VAL A 306 11.91 -26.72 -19.13
C VAL A 306 10.71 -25.99 -18.53
N LEU A 307 10.92 -25.15 -17.52
CA LEU A 307 9.86 -24.35 -16.88
C LEU A 307 9.37 -23.19 -17.77
N THR A 308 10.15 -22.80 -18.79
CA THR A 308 9.74 -21.77 -19.77
C THR A 308 8.71 -22.30 -20.79
N ASN A 309 8.32 -23.58 -20.72
CA ASN A 309 7.32 -24.15 -21.62
C ASN A 309 5.94 -23.48 -21.43
N PRO A 310 5.29 -22.97 -22.51
CA PRO A 310 4.02 -22.24 -22.42
C PRO A 310 2.82 -23.10 -21.98
N LYS A 311 2.99 -24.42 -21.84
CA LYS A 311 1.95 -25.31 -21.30
C LYS A 311 1.78 -25.19 -19.80
N TRP A 312 2.82 -24.76 -19.09
CA TRP A 312 2.76 -24.57 -17.66
C TRP A 312 1.80 -23.45 -17.25
N ILE A 313 1.37 -23.50 -15.99
CA ILE A 313 0.48 -22.48 -15.44
C ILE A 313 1.32 -21.22 -15.21
N ASP A 314 1.01 -20.15 -15.93
CA ASP A 314 1.67 -18.87 -15.74
C ASP A 314 1.10 -18.14 -14.51
N PHE A 315 1.81 -18.20 -13.39
CA PHE A 315 1.44 -17.53 -12.13
C PHE A 315 1.71 -16.01 -12.14
N SER A 316 2.46 -15.49 -13.12
CA SER A 316 2.59 -14.04 -13.31
C SER A 316 1.27 -13.40 -13.76
N ASN A 317 0.36 -14.20 -14.32
CA ASN A 317 -0.99 -13.77 -14.65
C ASN A 317 -1.89 -13.80 -13.41
N PRO A 318 -2.50 -12.66 -13.01
CA PRO A 318 -3.37 -12.59 -11.84
C PRO A 318 -4.50 -13.63 -11.82
N LYS A 319 -5.01 -14.08 -12.98
CA LYS A 319 -6.07 -15.10 -13.05
C LYS A 319 -5.69 -16.43 -12.39
N ASN A 320 -4.39 -16.75 -12.37
CA ASN A 320 -3.86 -18.01 -11.86
C ASN A 320 -3.34 -17.88 -10.43
N GLN A 321 -3.43 -16.71 -9.79
CA GLN A 321 -2.84 -16.47 -8.47
C GLN A 321 -3.64 -17.03 -7.29
N VAL A 322 -4.84 -17.56 -7.53
CA VAL A 322 -5.56 -18.36 -6.51
C VAL A 322 -5.09 -19.81 -6.64
N VAL A 323 -3.95 -20.10 -6.01
CA VAL A 323 -3.17 -21.33 -6.22
C VAL A 323 -3.96 -22.59 -5.83
N ALA A 324 -4.82 -22.52 -4.81
CA ALA A 324 -5.67 -23.64 -4.39
C ALA A 324 -6.59 -24.19 -5.48
N LYS A 325 -6.94 -23.38 -6.50
CA LYS A 325 -7.73 -23.87 -7.65
C LYS A 325 -7.00 -24.96 -8.44
N PHE A 326 -5.69 -25.10 -8.27
CA PHE A 326 -4.87 -26.08 -8.97
C PHE A 326 -4.54 -27.28 -8.10
N PHE A 327 -4.04 -27.08 -6.86
CA PHE A 327 -3.65 -28.21 -6.01
C PHE A 327 -4.82 -28.93 -5.32
N ASP A 328 -5.93 -28.23 -5.11
CA ASP A 328 -7.19 -28.79 -4.61
C ASP A 328 -8.24 -28.96 -5.74
N SER A 329 -7.77 -28.96 -6.98
CA SER A 329 -8.64 -29.18 -8.15
C SER A 329 -9.30 -30.58 -8.09
N PRO A 330 -10.61 -30.69 -8.38
CA PRO A 330 -11.26 -31.99 -8.57
C PRO A 330 -10.78 -32.69 -9.85
N ASP A 331 -10.22 -31.94 -10.80
CA ASP A 331 -9.58 -32.46 -12.01
C ASP A 331 -8.16 -32.95 -11.68
N GLN A 332 -8.00 -34.27 -11.67
CA GLN A 332 -6.73 -34.94 -11.39
C GLN A 332 -5.61 -34.59 -12.37
N HIS A 333 -5.93 -34.32 -13.64
CA HIS A 333 -4.89 -33.95 -14.62
C HIS A 333 -4.30 -32.59 -14.26
N LYS A 334 -5.15 -31.60 -13.99
CA LYS A 334 -4.70 -30.25 -13.57
C LYS A 334 -3.93 -30.29 -12.26
N LYS A 335 -4.38 -31.11 -11.30
CA LYS A 335 -3.69 -31.32 -10.04
C LYS A 335 -2.30 -31.91 -10.27
N GLN A 336 -2.19 -32.98 -11.06
CA GLN A 336 -0.91 -33.60 -11.36
C GLN A 336 0.03 -32.65 -12.12
N GLU A 337 -0.48 -31.88 -13.07
CA GLU A 337 0.29 -30.87 -13.82
C GLU A 337 0.84 -29.78 -12.90
N PHE A 338 0.00 -29.27 -11.98
CA PHE A 338 0.43 -28.33 -10.95
C PHE A 338 1.56 -28.88 -10.08
N PHE A 339 1.39 -30.08 -9.51
CA PHE A 339 2.40 -30.67 -8.62
C PHE A 339 3.70 -30.99 -9.38
N HIS A 340 3.60 -31.31 -10.67
CA HIS A 340 4.79 -31.50 -11.51
C HIS A 340 5.55 -30.19 -11.74
N GLN A 341 4.84 -29.11 -12.07
CA GLN A 341 5.44 -27.77 -12.17
C GLN A 341 6.08 -27.38 -10.84
N LEU A 342 5.35 -27.53 -9.73
CA LEU A 342 5.83 -27.23 -8.38
C LEU A 342 7.11 -28.01 -8.03
N LEU A 343 7.18 -29.30 -8.35
CA LEU A 343 8.38 -30.11 -8.11
C LEU A 343 9.60 -29.55 -8.84
N LEU A 344 9.46 -29.20 -10.12
CA LEU A 344 10.54 -28.61 -10.91
C LEU A 344 10.92 -27.22 -10.35
N SER A 345 9.95 -26.43 -9.90
CA SER A 345 10.18 -25.12 -9.29
C SER A 345 10.90 -25.22 -7.94
N VAL A 346 10.58 -26.23 -7.11
CA VAL A 346 11.27 -26.49 -5.84
C VAL A 346 12.70 -26.95 -6.08
N GLU A 347 12.94 -27.85 -7.04
CA GLU A 347 14.30 -28.24 -7.45
C GLU A 347 15.11 -27.03 -7.93
N LEU A 348 14.52 -26.16 -8.76
CA LEU A 348 15.18 -24.93 -9.20
C LEU A 348 15.45 -23.98 -8.02
N TYR A 349 14.47 -23.77 -7.14
CA TYR A 349 14.59 -22.89 -5.99
C TYR A 349 15.74 -23.31 -5.08
N LEU A 350 15.80 -24.58 -4.70
CA LEU A 350 16.85 -25.10 -3.83
C LEU A 350 18.23 -25.04 -4.49
N ARG A 351 18.32 -25.28 -5.81
CA ARG A 351 19.58 -25.15 -6.57
C ARG A 351 20.08 -23.72 -6.67
N VAL A 352 19.18 -22.75 -6.87
CA VAL A 352 19.53 -21.32 -6.84
C VAL A 352 20.01 -20.90 -5.45
N HIS A 353 19.44 -21.48 -4.40
CA HIS A 353 19.80 -21.18 -3.01
C HIS A 353 20.95 -22.05 -2.45
N PHE A 354 21.58 -22.87 -3.29
CA PHE A 354 22.70 -23.73 -2.91
C PHE A 354 23.83 -22.93 -2.23
N ARG A 355 24.48 -23.53 -1.24
CA ARG A 355 25.42 -22.83 -0.32
C ARG A 355 26.63 -22.22 -1.02
N ASP A 356 27.08 -22.81 -2.12
CA ASP A 356 28.25 -22.34 -2.87
C ASP A 356 28.02 -21.04 -3.65
N TYR A 357 26.76 -20.63 -3.86
CA TYR A 357 26.46 -19.38 -4.54
C TYR A 357 26.52 -18.18 -3.59
N THR A 358 27.36 -17.20 -3.93
CA THR A 358 27.35 -15.89 -3.26
C THR A 358 26.01 -15.18 -3.46
N ASP A 359 25.55 -14.42 -2.45
CA ASP A 359 24.31 -13.64 -2.54
C ASP A 359 24.31 -12.72 -3.77
N LYS A 360 25.47 -12.16 -4.14
CA LYS A 360 25.61 -11.30 -5.33
C LYS A 360 25.29 -12.06 -6.63
N ALA A 361 25.74 -13.30 -6.75
CA ALA A 361 25.43 -14.14 -7.92
C ALA A 361 23.95 -14.53 -7.96
N LYS A 362 23.37 -14.91 -6.81
CA LYS A 362 21.94 -15.21 -6.66
C LYS A 362 21.06 -14.03 -7.10
N ARG A 363 21.36 -12.83 -6.58
CA ARG A 363 20.65 -11.59 -6.94
C ARG A 363 20.71 -11.31 -8.44
N LYS A 364 21.90 -11.45 -9.04
CA LYS A 364 22.10 -11.22 -10.48
C LYS A 364 21.28 -12.20 -11.32
N LEU A 365 21.25 -13.48 -10.93
CA LEU A 365 20.45 -14.50 -11.61
C LEU A 365 18.95 -14.18 -11.52
N ILE A 366 18.44 -13.97 -10.31
CA ILE A 366 17.01 -13.71 -10.07
C ILE A 366 16.51 -12.47 -10.83
N MET A 367 17.31 -11.39 -10.85
CA MET A 367 16.97 -10.18 -11.62
C MET A 367 16.91 -10.40 -13.14
N GLN A 368 17.51 -11.46 -13.66
CA GLN A 368 17.51 -11.79 -15.08
C GLN A 368 16.44 -12.83 -15.45
N LEU A 369 15.74 -13.40 -14.46
CA LEU A 369 14.74 -14.43 -14.71
C LEU A 369 13.52 -13.86 -15.45
N PRO A 370 12.93 -14.62 -16.38
CA PRO A 370 11.62 -14.31 -16.93
C PRO A 370 10.56 -14.27 -15.82
N PRO A 371 9.52 -13.41 -15.93
CA PRO A 371 8.47 -13.33 -14.93
C PRO A 371 7.83 -14.68 -14.60
N PRO A 372 7.39 -15.54 -15.55
CA PRO A 372 6.77 -16.82 -15.18
C PRO A 372 7.64 -17.67 -14.23
N ILE A 373 8.95 -17.71 -14.48
CA ILE A 373 9.92 -18.45 -13.65
C ILE A 373 10.11 -17.80 -12.29
N ALA A 374 10.20 -16.47 -12.23
CA ALA A 374 10.32 -15.77 -10.95
C ALA A 374 9.08 -15.99 -10.06
N TRP A 375 7.89 -16.06 -10.64
CA TRP A 375 6.66 -16.40 -9.93
C TRP A 375 6.56 -17.88 -9.55
N ASP A 376 7.13 -18.79 -10.35
CA ASP A 376 7.29 -20.20 -10.00
C ASP A 376 8.22 -20.38 -8.78
N LEU A 377 9.32 -19.61 -8.71
CA LEU A 377 10.20 -19.60 -7.55
C LEU A 377 9.50 -19.05 -6.31
N ALA A 378 8.70 -17.99 -6.45
CA ALA A 378 7.89 -17.48 -5.35
C ALA A 378 6.89 -18.52 -4.84
N LEU A 379 6.25 -19.27 -5.74
CA LEU A 379 5.37 -20.38 -5.35
C LEU A 379 6.14 -21.47 -4.59
N ALA A 380 7.31 -21.87 -5.09
CA ALA A 380 8.15 -22.87 -4.45
C ALA A 380 8.59 -22.44 -3.03
N GLN A 381 9.02 -21.19 -2.87
CA GLN A 381 9.34 -20.60 -1.58
C GLN A 381 8.15 -20.68 -0.62
N ARG A 382 6.98 -20.17 -1.04
CA ARG A 382 5.76 -20.19 -0.22
C ARG A 382 5.31 -21.60 0.15
N TRP A 383 5.52 -22.57 -0.74
CA TRP A 383 5.21 -23.97 -0.47
C TRP A 383 6.09 -24.53 0.64
N LEU A 384 7.41 -24.39 0.52
CA LEU A 384 8.37 -24.91 1.51
C LEU A 384 8.18 -24.27 2.90
N GLU A 385 7.86 -22.97 2.92
CA GLU A 385 7.63 -22.22 4.16
C GLU A 385 6.35 -22.67 4.90
N ASN A 386 5.27 -22.96 4.17
CA ASN A 386 3.92 -23.01 4.78
C ASN A 386 3.25 -24.39 4.74
N MET A 387 3.73 -25.31 3.90
CA MET A 387 3.16 -26.64 3.71
C MET A 387 4.13 -27.73 4.19
N GLU A 388 3.60 -28.83 4.72
CA GLU A 388 4.34 -30.06 5.00
C GLU A 388 3.58 -31.30 4.51
N ILE A 389 4.28 -32.18 3.80
CA ILE A 389 3.73 -33.39 3.21
C ILE A 389 3.95 -34.55 4.18
N THR A 390 2.86 -35.02 4.79
CA THR A 390 2.89 -36.19 5.68
C THR A 390 2.47 -37.45 4.95
N LYS A 391 3.24 -38.52 5.11
CA LYS A 391 2.96 -39.83 4.52
C LYS A 391 2.51 -40.81 5.60
N SER A 392 1.22 -41.14 5.60
CA SER A 392 0.63 -42.11 6.52
C SER A 392 0.49 -43.47 5.85
N ARG A 393 0.95 -44.53 6.52
CA ARG A 393 0.84 -45.90 6.00
C ARG A 393 -0.53 -46.48 6.34
N THR A 394 -1.42 -46.58 5.36
CA THR A 394 -2.77 -47.16 5.53
C THR A 394 -2.75 -48.68 5.51
N SER A 395 -1.78 -49.30 4.81
CA SER A 395 -1.60 -50.77 4.78
C SER A 395 -0.15 -51.17 4.43
N ALA A 396 0.15 -52.48 4.37
CA ALA A 396 1.49 -52.96 4.04
C ALA A 396 2.03 -52.40 2.71
N ASN A 397 1.16 -52.16 1.72
CA ASN A 397 1.51 -51.70 0.38
C ASN A 397 0.86 -50.36 -0.02
N GLN A 398 0.13 -49.69 0.88
CA GLN A 398 -0.59 -48.44 0.58
C GLN A 398 -0.21 -47.33 1.56
N SER A 399 0.19 -46.19 1.01
CA SER A 399 0.42 -44.96 1.75
C SER A 399 -0.52 -43.88 1.25
N THR A 400 -1.04 -43.08 2.18
CA THR A 400 -1.85 -41.89 1.91
C THR A 400 -1.03 -40.65 2.24
N PHE A 401 -1.08 -39.65 1.36
CA PHE A 401 -0.47 -38.35 1.60
C PHE A 401 -1.50 -37.39 2.18
N SER A 402 -1.10 -36.66 3.20
CA SER A 402 -1.85 -35.56 3.80
C SER A 402 -0.98 -34.31 3.86
N PHE A 403 -1.62 -33.15 3.91
CA PHE A 403 -0.93 -31.86 3.98
C PHE A 403 -1.17 -31.23 5.35
N GLU A 404 -0.09 -30.85 6.03
CA GLU A 404 -0.14 -30.10 7.28
C GLU A 404 0.09 -28.61 7.02
N LEU A 405 -0.81 -27.78 7.55
CA LEU A 405 -0.82 -26.33 7.32
C LEU A 405 -0.10 -25.61 8.48
N LYS A 406 1.17 -25.26 8.29
CA LYS A 406 2.04 -24.71 9.36
C LYS A 406 1.49 -23.40 9.92
N MET A 407 0.94 -22.54 9.06
CA MET A 407 0.52 -21.18 9.42
C MET A 407 -0.96 -21.05 9.82
N LYS A 408 -1.74 -22.14 9.85
CA LYS A 408 -3.20 -22.09 10.07
C LYS A 408 -3.59 -21.32 11.33
N LYS A 409 -2.87 -21.51 12.45
CA LYS A 409 -3.13 -20.81 13.72
C LYS A 409 -2.94 -19.29 13.59
N GLN A 410 -1.86 -18.87 12.93
CA GLN A 410 -1.57 -17.47 12.69
C GLN A 410 -2.58 -16.82 11.74
N GLN A 411 -3.02 -17.55 10.70
CA GLN A 411 -4.00 -17.06 9.73
C GLN A 411 -5.40 -16.92 10.33
N LYS A 412 -5.78 -17.77 11.30
CA LYS A 412 -7.00 -17.57 12.11
C LYS A 412 -6.96 -16.26 12.89
N GLU A 413 -5.85 -15.98 13.56
CA GLU A 413 -5.71 -14.75 14.35
C GLU A 413 -5.71 -13.50 13.46
N ALA A 414 -4.99 -13.56 12.34
CA ALA A 414 -5.03 -12.53 11.32
C ALA A 414 -6.46 -12.25 10.81
N LEU A 415 -7.29 -13.28 10.62
CA LEU A 415 -8.66 -13.13 10.17
C LEU A 415 -9.57 -12.52 11.26
N ARG A 416 -9.35 -12.83 12.54
CA ARG A 416 -10.05 -12.17 13.66
C ARG A 416 -9.74 -10.69 13.73
N ILE A 417 -8.46 -10.31 13.67
CA ILE A 417 -8.03 -8.90 13.66
C ILE A 417 -8.64 -8.17 12.46
N PHE A 418 -8.66 -8.81 11.30
CA PHE A 418 -9.27 -8.29 10.08
C PHE A 418 -10.77 -8.00 10.27
N ALA A 419 -11.53 -8.99 10.77
CA ALA A 419 -12.96 -8.86 11.03
C ALA A 419 -13.27 -7.79 12.09
N ALA A 420 -12.52 -7.79 13.20
CA ALA A 420 -12.69 -6.83 14.28
C ALA A 420 -12.41 -5.38 13.83
N THR A 421 -11.35 -5.18 13.04
CA THR A 421 -10.98 -3.84 12.51
C THR A 421 -12.05 -3.30 11.56
N LEU A 422 -12.62 -4.16 10.72
CA LEU A 422 -13.75 -3.81 9.85
C LEU A 422 -15.10 -3.74 10.59
N LYS A 423 -15.11 -3.93 11.91
CA LYS A 423 -16.32 -3.97 12.76
C LYS A 423 -17.36 -4.92 12.14
N TRP A 424 -16.92 -6.13 11.80
CA TRP A 424 -17.76 -7.10 11.12
C TRP A 424 -19.03 -7.40 11.95
N PRO A 425 -20.24 -7.46 11.35
CA PRO A 425 -21.48 -7.48 12.14
C PRO A 425 -21.74 -8.77 12.92
N ASN A 426 -21.00 -9.84 12.64
CA ASN A 426 -21.24 -11.20 13.11
C ASN A 426 -20.00 -11.80 13.81
N MET A 427 -19.36 -11.03 14.70
CA MET A 427 -18.13 -11.48 15.35
C MET A 427 -18.28 -12.81 16.12
N ASP A 428 -19.41 -13.02 16.82
CA ASP A 428 -19.64 -14.25 17.57
C ASP A 428 -19.63 -15.51 16.70
N GLU A 429 -20.20 -15.42 15.48
CA GLU A 429 -20.20 -16.53 14.52
C GLU A 429 -18.79 -16.78 13.96
N ILE A 430 -18.06 -15.71 13.66
CA ILE A 430 -16.67 -15.82 13.22
C ILE A 430 -15.82 -16.51 14.29
N ASP A 431 -15.95 -16.11 15.55
CA ASP A 431 -15.19 -16.73 16.64
C ASP A 431 -15.57 -18.20 16.83
N TYR A 432 -16.87 -18.54 16.80
CA TYR A 432 -17.33 -19.93 16.86
C TYR A 432 -16.72 -20.80 15.74
N VAL A 433 -16.74 -20.31 14.50
CA VAL A 433 -16.20 -21.04 13.33
C VAL A 433 -14.68 -21.17 13.42
N LEU A 434 -13.96 -20.12 13.82
CA LEU A 434 -12.50 -20.13 13.91
C LEU A 434 -11.96 -20.99 15.05
N GLU A 435 -12.75 -21.25 16.08
CA GLU A 435 -12.38 -22.18 17.15
C GLU A 435 -12.30 -23.65 16.68
N GLU A 436 -12.98 -24.03 15.59
CA GLU A 436 -13.03 -25.41 15.05
C GLU A 436 -13.36 -26.49 16.12
N LYS A 437 -14.16 -26.14 17.13
CA LYS A 437 -14.56 -27.09 18.21
C LYS A 437 -15.55 -28.15 17.71
N ASP A 438 -16.39 -27.81 16.72
CA ASP A 438 -17.37 -28.75 16.15
C ASP A 438 -16.75 -29.55 15.00
N LYS A 439 -16.63 -30.86 15.19
CA LYS A 439 -16.11 -31.80 14.17
C LYS A 439 -17.08 -32.04 13.01
N LYS A 440 -18.35 -31.64 13.13
CA LYS A 440 -19.35 -31.75 12.05
C LYS A 440 -19.26 -30.57 11.09
N GLU A 441 -18.68 -29.46 11.53
CA GLU A 441 -18.47 -28.30 10.67
C GLU A 441 -17.42 -28.60 9.60
N LYS A 442 -17.58 -27.95 8.45
CA LYS A 442 -16.60 -28.02 7.38
C LYS A 442 -15.29 -27.36 7.86
N PRO A 443 -14.14 -28.04 7.75
CA PRO A 443 -12.84 -27.44 8.02
C PRO A 443 -12.69 -26.12 7.26
N LEU A 444 -11.97 -25.17 7.86
CA LEU A 444 -11.89 -23.80 7.33
C LEU A 444 -11.35 -23.75 5.90
N GLU A 445 -10.27 -24.48 5.67
CA GLU A 445 -9.57 -24.60 4.39
C GLU A 445 -10.46 -25.19 3.29
N ASP A 446 -11.34 -26.12 3.62
CA ASP A 446 -12.16 -26.81 2.63
C ASP A 446 -13.33 -25.95 2.15
N ARG A 447 -13.63 -24.82 2.79
CA ARG A 447 -14.82 -24.00 2.50
C ARG A 447 -14.83 -23.47 1.06
N SER A 448 -13.71 -22.93 0.60
CA SER A 448 -13.51 -22.47 -0.78
C SER A 448 -12.03 -22.50 -1.16
N ALA A 449 -11.72 -22.31 -2.43
CA ALA A 449 -10.34 -22.17 -2.89
C ALA A 449 -9.64 -20.92 -2.29
N ASP A 450 -10.41 -19.87 -2.01
CA ASP A 450 -9.85 -18.65 -1.40
C ASP A 450 -9.49 -18.91 0.07
N ALA A 451 -10.37 -19.61 0.81
CA ALA A 451 -10.12 -20.07 2.18
C ALA A 451 -8.94 -21.04 2.26
N MET A 452 -8.86 -22.02 1.36
CA MET A 452 -7.73 -22.94 1.25
C MET A 452 -6.41 -22.19 1.05
N SER A 453 -6.38 -21.19 0.15
CA SER A 453 -5.17 -20.39 -0.10
C SER A 453 -4.77 -19.54 1.12
N TRP A 454 -5.75 -18.95 1.82
CA TRP A 454 -5.49 -18.16 3.03
C TRP A 454 -4.97 -19.01 4.19
N PHE A 455 -5.69 -20.08 4.57
CA PHE A 455 -5.34 -20.89 5.74
C PHE A 455 -4.12 -21.78 5.53
N SER A 456 -3.79 -22.14 4.28
CA SER A 456 -2.53 -22.82 3.96
C SER A 456 -1.32 -21.90 3.94
N GLY A 457 -1.50 -20.57 3.84
CA GLY A 457 -0.40 -19.62 3.66
C GLY A 457 0.23 -19.63 2.26
N ILE A 458 -0.32 -20.41 1.31
CA ILE A 458 0.14 -20.41 -0.08
C ILE A 458 -0.43 -19.19 -0.81
N ILE A 459 0.16 -18.05 -0.51
CA ILE A 459 -0.25 -16.73 -1.00
C ILE A 459 0.86 -16.17 -1.87
N LEU A 460 0.56 -15.97 -3.15
CA LEU A 460 1.46 -15.27 -4.06
C LEU A 460 1.40 -13.76 -3.80
N PRO A 461 2.55 -13.05 -3.90
CA PRO A 461 2.59 -11.61 -3.70
C PRO A 461 1.69 -10.90 -4.73
N GLY A 462 1.21 -9.71 -4.40
CA GLY A 462 0.38 -8.91 -5.29
C GLY A 462 -1.04 -8.66 -4.78
N ARG A 463 -1.89 -8.22 -5.71
CA ARG A 463 -3.25 -7.75 -5.42
C ARG A 463 -4.24 -8.85 -5.01
N THR A 464 -3.82 -10.10 -4.94
CA THR A 464 -4.72 -11.25 -4.70
C THR A 464 -4.99 -11.45 -3.21
N LEU A 465 -4.00 -11.24 -2.34
CA LEU A 465 -4.14 -11.42 -0.87
C LEU A 465 -5.37 -10.72 -0.28
N PRO A 466 -5.65 -9.42 -0.56
CA PRO A 466 -6.83 -8.75 -0.03
C PRO A 466 -8.14 -9.50 -0.30
N TRP A 467 -8.23 -10.18 -1.44
CA TRP A 467 -9.45 -10.90 -1.84
C TRP A 467 -9.52 -12.26 -1.18
N LEU A 468 -8.38 -12.95 -1.00
CA LEU A 468 -8.32 -14.22 -0.28
C LEU A 468 -8.82 -14.05 1.15
N ILE A 469 -8.32 -13.03 1.88
CA ILE A 469 -8.73 -12.80 3.27
C ILE A 469 -10.21 -12.38 3.37
N MET A 470 -10.71 -11.52 2.48
CA MET A 470 -12.12 -11.11 2.50
C MET A 470 -13.07 -12.25 2.13
N ASN A 471 -12.77 -13.03 1.09
CA ASN A 471 -13.59 -14.17 0.72
C ASN A 471 -13.55 -15.25 1.81
N SER A 472 -12.40 -15.45 2.47
CA SER A 472 -12.28 -16.34 3.64
C SER A 472 -13.16 -15.87 4.81
N LEU A 473 -13.21 -14.56 5.08
CA LEU A 473 -14.11 -14.00 6.11
C LEU A 473 -15.57 -14.28 5.77
N ILE A 474 -15.96 -14.04 4.51
CA ILE A 474 -17.31 -14.30 4.01
C ILE A 474 -17.68 -15.78 4.15
N ASP A 475 -16.79 -16.69 3.79
CA ASP A 475 -17.00 -18.14 3.90
C ASP A 475 -17.09 -18.64 5.36
N CYS A 476 -16.54 -17.88 6.30
CA CYS A 476 -16.66 -18.14 7.73
C CYS A 476 -17.97 -17.60 8.34
N ASP A 477 -18.68 -16.68 7.66
CA ASP A 477 -19.96 -16.14 8.12
C ASP A 477 -21.13 -16.77 7.35
N ARG A 478 -21.85 -17.69 8.01
CA ARG A 478 -22.95 -18.46 7.41
C ARG A 478 -24.13 -17.61 6.95
N ASP A 479 -24.29 -16.41 7.48
CA ASP A 479 -25.38 -15.49 7.15
C ASP A 479 -25.14 -14.70 5.85
N THR A 480 -23.91 -14.71 5.31
CA THR A 480 -23.59 -14.00 4.07
C THR A 480 -24.28 -14.61 2.85
N GLY A 481 -24.43 -15.93 2.84
CA GLY A 481 -25.08 -16.69 1.76
C GLY A 481 -24.38 -16.57 0.40
N ASP A 482 -25.07 -16.97 -0.66
CA ASP A 482 -24.47 -17.10 -2.00
C ASP A 482 -24.25 -15.76 -2.74
N ALA A 483 -24.82 -14.67 -2.25
CA ALA A 483 -24.84 -13.38 -2.93
C ALA A 483 -23.46 -12.74 -3.10
N LEU A 484 -22.48 -13.11 -2.26
CA LEU A 484 -21.14 -12.54 -2.25
C LEU A 484 -20.08 -13.40 -2.98
N LYS A 485 -20.45 -14.60 -3.47
CA LYS A 485 -19.54 -15.54 -4.15
C LYS A 485 -18.88 -15.00 -5.42
N PHE A 486 -19.37 -13.90 -5.97
CA PHE A 486 -18.88 -13.29 -7.21
C PHE A 486 -17.80 -12.21 -6.99
N LEU A 487 -17.40 -11.97 -5.74
CA LEU A 487 -16.25 -11.12 -5.42
C LEU A 487 -14.96 -11.74 -5.95
N THR A 488 -14.20 -10.95 -6.71
CA THR A 488 -12.97 -11.41 -7.34
C THR A 488 -11.97 -10.27 -7.55
N HIS A 489 -10.69 -10.57 -7.32
CA HIS A 489 -9.55 -9.69 -7.57
C HIS A 489 -9.38 -9.28 -9.04
N MET A 490 -10.09 -9.94 -9.97
CA MET A 490 -10.12 -9.54 -11.38
C MET A 490 -10.93 -8.27 -11.63
N HIS A 491 -11.85 -7.93 -10.71
CA HIS A 491 -12.68 -6.73 -10.78
C HIS A 491 -12.44 -5.87 -9.54
N THR A 492 -11.34 -5.11 -9.54
CA THR A 492 -10.88 -4.39 -8.35
C THR A 492 -11.77 -3.21 -7.95
N ALA A 493 -12.50 -2.63 -8.91
CA ALA A 493 -13.53 -1.62 -8.69
C ALA A 493 -14.84 -2.23 -8.16
N SER A 494 -14.75 -2.98 -7.07
CA SER A 494 -15.91 -3.68 -6.48
C SER A 494 -15.97 -3.53 -4.97
N GLY A 495 -17.16 -3.79 -4.45
CA GLY A 495 -17.45 -3.91 -3.03
C GLY A 495 -18.77 -4.62 -2.83
N PHE A 496 -19.32 -4.53 -1.63
CA PHE A 496 -20.60 -5.15 -1.32
C PHE A 496 -21.27 -4.47 -0.14
N GLN A 497 -22.60 -4.62 -0.08
CA GLN A 497 -23.37 -4.34 1.12
C GLN A 497 -23.56 -5.66 1.88
N TYR A 498 -23.34 -5.62 3.19
CA TYR A 498 -23.70 -6.71 4.10
C TYR A 498 -24.38 -6.15 5.34
N ARG A 499 -25.65 -6.49 5.50
CA ARG A 499 -26.55 -5.98 6.55
C ARG A 499 -26.68 -4.45 6.48
N ALA A 500 -26.14 -3.74 7.46
CA ALA A 500 -26.28 -2.29 7.60
C ALA A 500 -24.96 -1.54 7.35
N ASN A 501 -24.00 -2.16 6.67
CA ASN A 501 -22.70 -1.58 6.31
C ASN A 501 -22.32 -1.93 4.87
N THR A 502 -21.49 -1.10 4.25
CA THR A 502 -20.82 -1.43 2.98
C THR A 502 -19.32 -1.59 3.16
N TYR A 503 -18.70 -2.43 2.33
CA TYR A 503 -17.27 -2.72 2.34
C TYR A 503 -16.72 -2.63 0.92
N TRP A 504 -15.59 -1.96 0.76
CA TRP A 504 -15.04 -1.65 -0.55
C TRP A 504 -13.58 -2.03 -0.63
N SER A 505 -13.15 -2.54 -1.79
CA SER A 505 -11.72 -2.64 -2.07
C SER A 505 -11.09 -1.25 -2.01
N ALA A 506 -9.88 -1.15 -1.49
CA ALA A 506 -9.10 0.09 -1.48
C ALA A 506 -8.81 0.65 -2.89
N GLN A 507 -8.96 -0.19 -3.94
CA GLN A 507 -8.84 0.25 -5.33
C GLN A 507 -10.14 0.81 -5.92
N SER A 508 -11.30 0.59 -5.29
CA SER A 508 -12.57 1.14 -5.73
C SER A 508 -12.65 2.61 -5.39
N ILE A 509 -13.09 3.45 -6.33
CA ILE A 509 -13.25 4.89 -6.08
C ILE A 509 -14.20 5.18 -4.91
N VAL A 510 -15.20 4.33 -4.67
CA VAL A 510 -16.10 4.45 -3.52
C VAL A 510 -15.33 4.28 -2.21
N GLY A 511 -14.46 3.27 -2.12
CA GLY A 511 -13.62 3.02 -0.95
C GLY A 511 -12.57 4.12 -0.75
N LYS A 512 -11.99 4.62 -1.85
CA LYS A 512 -11.04 5.74 -1.84
C LYS A 512 -11.65 7.03 -1.27
N VAL A 513 -12.90 7.34 -1.63
CA VAL A 513 -13.61 8.54 -1.15
C VAL A 513 -14.15 8.35 0.27
N LEU A 514 -14.88 7.26 0.53
CA LEU A 514 -15.49 6.99 1.84
C LEU A 514 -14.45 6.60 2.91
N GLY A 515 -13.22 6.27 2.54
CA GLY A 515 -12.13 6.05 3.50
C GLY A 515 -11.88 7.22 4.45
N ALA A 516 -12.20 8.45 4.03
CA ALA A 516 -12.12 9.63 4.90
C ALA A 516 -13.32 9.81 5.84
N ALA A 517 -14.38 9.02 5.71
CA ALA A 517 -15.58 9.20 6.51
C ALA A 517 -15.38 8.74 7.96
N ARG A 518 -16.12 9.35 8.89
CA ARG A 518 -16.08 9.01 10.31
C ARG A 518 -16.27 7.52 10.56
N GLY A 519 -15.38 6.95 11.38
CA GLY A 519 -15.47 5.57 11.87
C GLY A 519 -15.13 4.49 10.83
N VAL A 520 -14.73 4.89 9.62
CA VAL A 520 -14.27 3.99 8.55
C VAL A 520 -12.81 3.63 8.79
N ASN A 521 -12.51 2.34 8.72
CA ASN A 521 -11.16 1.81 8.87
C ASN A 521 -10.66 1.24 7.54
N GLN A 522 -9.34 1.03 7.47
CA GLN A 522 -8.70 0.30 6.39
C GLN A 522 -7.77 -0.77 6.93
N ILE A 523 -7.86 -1.97 6.36
CA ILE A 523 -6.99 -3.10 6.71
C ILE A 523 -6.84 -4.05 5.52
N ALA A 524 -5.62 -4.54 5.29
CA ALA A 524 -5.29 -5.53 4.26
C ALA A 524 -5.94 -5.27 2.87
N GLY A 525 -6.00 -4.00 2.43
CA GLY A 525 -6.56 -3.62 1.12
C GLY A 525 -8.08 -3.47 1.05
N TRP A 526 -8.78 -3.50 2.19
CA TRP A 526 -10.22 -3.25 2.30
C TRP A 526 -10.53 -2.04 3.18
N VAL A 527 -11.61 -1.33 2.82
CA VAL A 527 -12.12 -0.14 3.50
C VAL A 527 -13.53 -0.40 4.01
N GLY A 528 -13.77 -0.16 5.29
CA GLY A 528 -15.07 -0.33 5.93
C GLY A 528 -15.01 -0.26 7.47
N PRO A 529 -16.16 -0.29 8.15
CA PRO A 529 -17.50 -0.29 7.57
C PRO A 529 -17.88 1.10 7.06
N CYS A 530 -18.39 1.19 5.83
CA CYS A 530 -18.91 2.42 5.24
C CYS A 530 -20.43 2.50 5.39
N ILE A 531 -20.99 3.71 5.19
CA ILE A 531 -22.43 3.95 5.25
C ILE A 531 -23.21 2.99 4.33
N TYR A 532 -24.36 2.51 4.83
CA TYR A 532 -25.26 1.68 4.04
C TYR A 532 -26.09 2.50 3.07
N THR A 533 -26.73 1.80 2.14
CA THR A 533 -27.66 2.39 1.18
C THR A 533 -28.92 1.55 1.08
N ARG A 534 -30.03 2.22 0.76
CA ARG A 534 -31.32 1.58 0.47
C ARG A 534 -31.43 1.11 -0.98
N ASP A 535 -30.50 1.56 -1.83
CA ASP A 535 -30.48 1.23 -3.27
C ASP A 535 -30.01 -0.22 -3.52
N LEU A 536 -29.32 -0.82 -2.54
CA LEU A 536 -28.82 -2.19 -2.59
C LEU A 536 -29.62 -3.10 -1.64
N LYS A 537 -29.64 -4.39 -1.94
CA LYS A 537 -30.22 -5.40 -1.05
C LYS A 537 -29.39 -5.52 0.24
N ARG A 538 -29.96 -6.21 1.24
CA ARG A 538 -29.28 -6.48 2.52
C ARG A 538 -27.91 -7.15 2.34
N THR A 539 -27.79 -8.05 1.36
CA THR A 539 -26.52 -8.64 0.95
C THR A 539 -26.42 -8.62 -0.57
N GLU A 540 -25.49 -7.85 -1.12
CA GLU A 540 -25.32 -7.68 -2.57
C GLU A 540 -23.91 -7.24 -2.93
N CYS A 541 -23.29 -7.95 -3.88
CA CYS A 541 -22.02 -7.53 -4.48
C CYS A 541 -22.25 -6.52 -5.59
N VAL A 542 -21.40 -5.50 -5.64
CA VAL A 542 -21.53 -4.33 -6.50
C VAL A 542 -20.23 -4.10 -7.25
N ARG A 543 -20.33 -3.87 -8.57
CA ARG A 543 -19.24 -3.40 -9.42
C ARG A 543 -19.48 -1.94 -9.79
N ILE A 544 -18.44 -1.13 -9.71
CA ILE A 544 -18.54 0.30 -9.98
C ILE A 544 -17.99 0.60 -11.36
N LYS A 545 -18.76 1.35 -12.13
CA LYS A 545 -18.27 1.94 -13.37
C LYS A 545 -17.38 3.13 -13.01
N GLN A 546 -16.13 3.06 -13.43
CA GLN A 546 -15.18 4.16 -13.32
C GLN A 546 -14.43 4.34 -14.63
N TYR A 547 -14.20 5.59 -15.02
CA TYR A 547 -13.36 5.97 -16.15
C TYR A 547 -11.93 6.21 -15.68
N ASP A 548 -10.96 6.00 -16.57
CA ASP A 548 -9.57 6.33 -16.25
C ASP A 548 -9.44 7.82 -15.88
N SER A 549 -8.64 8.13 -14.86
CA SER A 549 -8.33 9.51 -14.54
C SER A 549 -7.77 10.21 -15.78
N PRO A 550 -8.29 11.40 -16.09
CA PRO A 550 -7.85 12.11 -17.27
C PRO A 550 -6.53 12.89 -17.01
N ASP A 551 -5.99 12.85 -15.78
CA ASP A 551 -4.68 13.38 -15.40
C ASP A 551 -3.52 12.79 -16.23
N PRO A 552 -2.43 13.55 -16.44
CA PRO A 552 -1.28 13.05 -17.19
C PRO A 552 -0.57 11.92 -16.42
N LYS A 553 -0.14 10.89 -17.15
CA LYS A 553 0.74 9.86 -16.58
C LYS A 553 2.17 10.36 -16.56
N LEU A 554 2.90 10.05 -15.48
CA LEU A 554 4.32 10.39 -15.35
C LEU A 554 5.15 9.69 -16.43
N THR A 555 6.08 10.43 -17.04
CA THR A 555 7.09 9.90 -17.96
C THR A 555 8.40 9.63 -17.23
N SER A 556 9.34 8.89 -17.85
CA SER A 556 10.70 8.73 -17.29
C SER A 556 11.36 10.07 -16.96
N GLN A 557 11.20 11.08 -17.83
CA GLN A 557 11.75 12.41 -17.60
C GLN A 557 11.12 13.10 -16.38
N ASP A 558 9.81 12.97 -16.18
CA ASP A 558 9.15 13.52 -14.99
C ASP A 558 9.69 12.86 -13.72
N VAL A 559 9.84 11.53 -13.73
CA VAL A 559 10.33 10.78 -12.57
C VAL A 559 11.79 11.13 -12.24
N GLU A 560 12.66 11.19 -13.24
CA GLU A 560 14.07 11.54 -13.05
C GLU A 560 14.25 12.98 -12.54
N ALA A 561 13.41 13.93 -12.98
CA ALA A 561 13.43 15.32 -12.54
C ALA A 561 12.50 15.59 -11.32
N MET A 562 12.24 14.57 -10.49
CA MET A 562 11.38 14.71 -9.32
C MET A 562 12.05 15.48 -8.17
N ASP A 563 13.36 15.33 -8.03
CA ASP A 563 14.16 16.02 -7.02
C ASP A 563 14.16 17.54 -7.24
N THR A 564 14.33 17.99 -8.47
CA THR A 564 14.26 19.42 -8.81
C THR A 564 12.88 20.02 -8.53
N ARG A 565 11.81 19.25 -8.77
CA ARG A 565 10.41 19.71 -8.54
C ARG A 565 9.98 19.65 -7.08
N THR A 566 10.80 19.08 -6.20
CA THR A 566 10.54 19.01 -4.76
C THR A 566 11.50 19.85 -3.94
N ASN A 567 12.54 20.41 -4.58
CA ASN A 567 13.55 21.21 -3.92
C ASN A 567 12.92 22.44 -3.24
N PRO A 568 13.03 22.56 -1.90
CA PRO A 568 12.52 23.71 -1.15
C PRO A 568 13.15 25.05 -1.57
N LEU A 569 14.39 25.03 -2.08
CA LEU A 569 15.11 26.23 -2.52
C LEU A 569 14.64 26.76 -3.87
N GLY A 570 13.95 25.95 -4.69
CA GLY A 570 13.70 26.27 -6.09
C GLY A 570 14.91 25.99 -6.97
N LEU A 571 15.27 26.94 -7.83
CA LEU A 571 16.44 26.84 -8.71
C LEU A 571 17.74 26.93 -7.90
N GLU A 572 18.78 26.22 -8.35
CA GLU A 572 20.11 26.31 -7.72
C GLU A 572 20.75 27.66 -8.04
N GLU A 573 20.90 28.50 -7.01
CA GLU A 573 21.46 29.84 -7.10
C GLU A 573 22.54 30.07 -6.03
N THR A 574 23.38 31.10 -6.21
CA THR A 574 24.45 31.41 -5.25
C THR A 574 23.93 32.08 -3.98
N ASN A 575 22.82 32.82 -4.08
CA ASN A 575 22.16 33.50 -2.97
C ASN A 575 20.66 33.31 -3.12
N TYR A 576 19.95 33.26 -2.00
CA TYR A 576 18.51 32.99 -1.95
C TYR A 576 17.79 34.17 -1.31
N PRO A 577 17.19 35.07 -2.11
CA PRO A 577 16.48 36.23 -1.59
C PRO A 577 15.35 35.81 -0.65
N VAL A 578 15.26 36.43 0.54
CA VAL A 578 14.16 36.22 1.49
C VAL A 578 12.76 36.48 0.89
N PRO A 579 12.53 37.49 0.01
CA PRO A 579 11.19 37.78 -0.49
C PRO A 579 10.70 36.78 -1.55
N ASP A 580 11.56 35.88 -2.02
CA ASP A 580 11.20 34.81 -2.96
C ASP A 580 10.45 33.65 -2.28
N TYR A 581 10.35 33.70 -0.95
CA TYR A 581 9.75 32.67 -0.13
C TYR A 581 8.65 33.21 0.76
N GLU A 582 7.60 32.41 0.94
CA GLU A 582 6.51 32.66 1.88
C GLU A 582 6.23 31.45 2.77
N VAL A 583 5.54 31.62 3.89
CA VAL A 583 5.11 30.51 4.76
C VAL A 583 3.60 30.33 4.60
N PRO A 584 3.15 29.45 3.69
CA PRO A 584 1.73 29.22 3.49
C PRO A 584 1.17 28.44 4.68
N MET A 585 -0.01 28.86 5.16
CA MET A 585 -0.70 28.26 6.30
C MET A 585 -2.19 28.13 5.97
N PRO A 586 -2.83 26.99 6.29
CA PRO A 586 -4.26 26.83 6.10
C PRO A 586 -5.02 27.68 7.12
N ASP A 587 -6.19 28.19 6.74
CA ASP A 587 -7.05 28.92 7.67
C ASP A 587 -7.75 27.99 8.65
N THR A 588 -7.35 28.05 9.92
CA THR A 588 -7.91 27.23 11.01
C THR A 588 -8.95 27.96 11.86
N GLU A 589 -9.20 29.26 11.62
CA GLU A 589 -10.08 30.07 12.47
C GLU A 589 -11.55 29.96 12.02
N ASP A 590 -11.79 30.06 10.72
CA ASP A 590 -13.13 30.04 10.10
C ASP A 590 -13.39 28.71 9.38
N VAL A 591 -13.51 27.62 10.17
CA VAL A 591 -13.76 26.25 9.66
C VAL A 591 -15.25 25.90 9.70
N THR A 592 -15.79 25.44 8.56
CA THR A 592 -17.19 25.04 8.41
C THR A 592 -17.45 23.60 8.83
N ASP A 593 -18.55 23.34 9.54
CA ASP A 593 -19.01 21.99 9.94
C ASP A 593 -20.37 21.60 9.33
N LEU A 594 -20.83 22.37 8.35
CA LEU A 594 -22.19 22.32 7.84
C LEU A 594 -22.37 21.28 6.71
N ILE A 595 -21.28 20.85 6.07
CA ILE A 595 -21.36 19.86 4.99
C ILE A 595 -21.59 18.48 5.61
N ARG A 596 -22.65 17.80 5.16
CA ARG A 596 -23.01 16.46 5.66
C ARG A 596 -23.34 15.50 4.53
N ILE A 597 -22.92 14.25 4.68
CA ILE A 597 -23.33 13.18 3.76
C ILE A 597 -24.81 12.83 4.03
N GLU A 598 -25.68 13.05 3.03
CA GLU A 598 -27.10 12.68 3.14
C GLU A 598 -27.33 11.22 2.80
N ARG A 599 -26.73 10.75 1.70
CA ARG A 599 -26.87 9.36 1.24
C ARG A 599 -25.81 8.95 0.22
N LEU A 600 -25.49 7.66 0.24
CA LEU A 600 -24.79 6.95 -0.84
C LEU A 600 -25.81 6.33 -1.79
N SER A 601 -25.69 6.61 -3.08
CA SER A 601 -26.64 6.15 -4.11
C SER A 601 -25.96 5.33 -5.21
N PHE A 602 -26.66 4.28 -5.65
CA PHE A 602 -26.24 3.40 -6.73
C PHE A 602 -27.34 3.27 -7.78
N ALA A 603 -27.03 3.65 -9.02
CA ALA A 603 -27.93 3.48 -10.15
C ALA A 603 -27.41 2.36 -11.06
N PRO A 604 -28.16 1.26 -11.26
CA PRO A 604 -27.71 0.18 -12.15
C PRO A 604 -27.64 0.70 -13.59
N LEU A 605 -26.56 0.33 -14.30
CA LEU A 605 -26.43 0.71 -15.71
C LEU A 605 -27.55 0.09 -16.55
N LYS A 606 -28.15 0.90 -17.43
CA LYS A 606 -29.16 0.45 -18.40
C LYS A 606 -28.59 -0.64 -19.32
N GLU A 607 -27.33 -0.49 -19.72
CA GLU A 607 -26.59 -1.47 -20.52
C GLU A 607 -25.60 -2.22 -19.65
N GLN A 608 -25.99 -3.40 -19.20
CA GLN A 608 -25.08 -4.32 -18.49
C GLN A 608 -24.12 -5.00 -19.49
N PRO A 609 -22.84 -5.18 -19.12
CA PRO A 609 -21.89 -5.87 -19.98
C PRO A 609 -22.36 -7.29 -20.31
N SER A 610 -22.06 -7.75 -21.52
CA SER A 610 -22.54 -9.04 -22.06
C SER A 610 -22.22 -10.23 -21.15
N SER A 611 -21.11 -10.17 -20.40
CA SER A 611 -20.74 -11.16 -19.39
C SER A 611 -21.80 -11.35 -18.30
N THR A 612 -22.48 -10.27 -17.88
CA THR A 612 -23.47 -10.29 -16.78
C THR A 612 -24.81 -10.91 -17.21
N ARG A 613 -25.04 -11.10 -18.52
CA ARG A 613 -26.28 -11.71 -19.04
C ARG A 613 -26.25 -13.23 -19.10
N GLN A 614 -25.08 -13.86 -18.94
CA GLN A 614 -24.91 -15.30 -19.20
C GLN A 614 -25.08 -16.19 -17.95
N VAL A 615 -24.98 -15.63 -16.74
CA VAL A 615 -25.07 -16.38 -15.48
C VAL A 615 -25.95 -15.63 -14.48
N SER A 616 -27.02 -16.28 -14.02
CA SER A 616 -27.91 -15.75 -12.98
C SER A 616 -27.13 -15.47 -11.70
N GLY A 617 -27.27 -14.25 -11.15
CA GLY A 617 -26.62 -13.84 -9.90
C GLY A 617 -25.33 -13.04 -10.07
N MET A 618 -24.83 -12.82 -11.29
CA MET A 618 -23.65 -11.98 -11.49
C MET A 618 -23.87 -10.54 -11.01
N PRO A 619 -22.88 -9.92 -10.34
CA PRO A 619 -22.97 -8.54 -9.87
C PRO A 619 -23.23 -7.58 -11.02
N LEU A 620 -24.26 -6.74 -10.85
CA LEU A 620 -24.54 -5.65 -11.77
C LEU A 620 -23.45 -4.59 -11.65
N VAL A 621 -23.26 -3.85 -12.74
CA VAL A 621 -22.42 -2.66 -12.77
C VAL A 621 -23.29 -1.43 -12.51
N PHE A 622 -22.85 -0.57 -11.59
CA PHE A 622 -23.56 0.61 -11.13
C PHE A 622 -22.75 1.89 -11.36
N ASP A 623 -23.47 3.00 -11.57
CA ASP A 623 -22.96 4.34 -11.35
C ASP A 623 -23.15 4.70 -9.87
N ALA A 624 -22.08 5.16 -9.21
CA ALA A 624 -22.11 5.58 -7.80
C ALA A 624 -22.14 7.10 -7.67
N ALA A 625 -22.87 7.61 -6.68
CA ALA A 625 -22.86 9.01 -6.31
C ALA A 625 -23.06 9.18 -4.79
N ILE A 626 -22.45 10.22 -4.23
CA ILE A 626 -22.68 10.65 -2.85
C ILE A 626 -23.43 11.99 -2.89
N PHE A 627 -24.50 12.09 -2.13
CA PHE A 627 -25.27 13.32 -1.98
C PHE A 627 -24.84 14.03 -0.70
N PHE A 628 -24.55 15.32 -0.81
CA PHE A 628 -24.11 16.16 0.30
C PHE A 628 -25.11 17.29 0.54
N ALA A 629 -25.47 17.50 1.80
CA ALA A 629 -26.16 18.72 2.23
C ALA A 629 -25.10 19.81 2.39
N CYS A 630 -25.15 20.85 1.56
CA CYS A 630 -24.24 22.00 1.63
C CYS A 630 -25.02 23.27 1.29
N GLY A 631 -24.92 24.30 2.15
CA GLY A 631 -25.62 25.57 1.93
C GLY A 631 -27.16 25.48 1.96
N GLY A 632 -27.71 24.42 2.56
CA GLY A 632 -29.17 24.16 2.56
C GLY A 632 -29.70 23.45 1.31
N GLU A 633 -28.83 23.09 0.37
CA GLU A 633 -29.17 22.35 -0.85
C GLU A 633 -28.46 20.98 -0.88
N SER A 634 -29.02 20.05 -1.67
CA SER A 634 -28.47 18.69 -1.85
C SER A 634 -27.68 18.61 -3.15
N TRP A 635 -26.38 18.33 -3.04
CA TRP A 635 -25.44 18.31 -4.15
C TRP A 635 -24.98 16.88 -4.48
N PRO A 636 -25.28 16.37 -5.69
CA PRO A 636 -24.87 15.03 -6.10
C PRO A 636 -23.45 15.00 -6.68
N MET A 637 -22.52 14.39 -5.96
CA MET A 637 -21.17 14.09 -6.44
C MET A 637 -21.10 12.69 -7.03
N LYS A 638 -21.07 12.60 -8.37
CA LYS A 638 -20.94 11.33 -9.11
C LYS A 638 -19.49 10.87 -9.07
N LEU A 639 -19.23 9.65 -8.63
CA LEU A 639 -17.88 9.08 -8.55
C LEU A 639 -17.49 8.46 -9.90
N ARG A 640 -17.16 9.32 -10.88
CA ARG A 640 -17.02 8.92 -12.29
C ARG A 640 -15.64 8.38 -12.62
N TYR A 641 -14.60 8.94 -12.01
CA TYR A 641 -13.21 8.69 -12.40
C TYR A 641 -12.46 7.91 -11.32
N ASP A 642 -11.63 6.96 -11.75
CA ASP A 642 -10.66 6.29 -10.90
C ASP A 642 -9.44 7.19 -10.70
N VAL A 643 -9.55 8.09 -9.72
CA VAL A 643 -8.48 8.99 -9.28
C VAL A 643 -7.72 8.39 -8.09
N ASP A 644 -6.49 8.83 -7.85
CA ASP A 644 -5.70 8.40 -6.71
C ASP A 644 -5.61 9.53 -5.67
N PHE A 645 -5.86 9.19 -4.40
CA PHE A 645 -5.61 10.07 -3.26
C PHE A 645 -4.28 9.65 -2.63
N ILE A 646 -3.26 10.49 -2.78
CA ILE A 646 -1.89 10.20 -2.37
C ILE A 646 -1.70 10.76 -0.97
N ASN A 647 -1.38 9.91 0.02
CA ASN A 647 -1.13 10.37 1.37
C ASN A 647 0.16 11.19 1.40
N ALA A 648 0.07 12.45 1.79
CA ALA A 648 1.23 13.32 1.86
C ALA A 648 2.27 12.79 2.85
N PHE A 649 3.54 12.98 2.53
CA PHE A 649 4.61 12.49 3.38
C PHE A 649 4.81 13.44 4.58
N PRO A 650 4.90 12.93 5.83
CA PRO A 650 5.11 13.77 7.00
C PRO A 650 6.42 14.56 6.90
N CYS A 651 6.35 15.87 7.17
CA CYS A 651 7.51 16.75 7.28
C CYS A 651 7.95 16.90 8.74
N HIS A 652 9.15 17.43 8.98
CA HIS A 652 9.67 17.69 10.32
C HIS A 652 10.06 19.16 10.46
N GLN A 653 9.86 19.76 11.65
CA GLN A 653 10.18 21.18 11.91
C GLN A 653 9.50 22.15 10.93
N GLY A 654 8.32 21.79 10.43
CA GLY A 654 7.45 22.72 9.69
C GLY A 654 6.84 23.78 10.62
N PRO A 655 6.10 24.77 10.12
CA PRO A 655 5.73 24.95 8.71
C PRO A 655 6.93 25.36 7.87
N HIS A 656 7.10 24.84 6.64
CA HIS A 656 8.21 25.20 5.75
C HIS A 656 7.84 26.38 4.87
N VAL A 657 8.87 27.09 4.39
CA VAL A 657 8.66 28.09 3.34
C VAL A 657 8.36 27.44 2.00
N LEU A 658 7.71 28.19 1.12
CA LEU A 658 7.41 27.85 -0.26
C LEU A 658 8.01 28.90 -1.19
N PHE A 659 8.76 28.45 -2.19
CA PHE A 659 9.34 29.30 -3.22
C PHE A 659 8.26 29.78 -4.22
N TYR A 660 8.33 31.03 -4.68
CA TYR A 660 7.27 31.69 -5.45
C TYR A 660 6.88 30.97 -6.76
N ASP A 661 7.77 30.19 -7.38
CA ASP A 661 7.45 29.43 -8.60
C ASP A 661 6.45 28.29 -8.35
N PHE A 662 6.31 27.82 -7.11
CA PHE A 662 5.29 26.86 -6.72
C PHE A 662 3.92 27.53 -6.54
N LYS A 663 3.33 27.96 -7.66
CA LYS A 663 2.04 28.66 -7.68
C LYS A 663 0.92 27.80 -7.10
N TYR A 664 0.13 28.36 -6.21
CA TYR A 664 -1.06 27.70 -5.69
C TYR A 664 -2.23 28.68 -5.54
N GLN A 665 -3.42 28.13 -5.33
CA GLN A 665 -4.62 28.87 -4.96
C GLN A 665 -5.29 28.13 -3.79
N ALA A 666 -5.35 28.77 -2.62
CA ALA A 666 -6.10 28.26 -1.49
C ALA A 666 -7.59 28.54 -1.67
N MET A 667 -8.43 27.61 -1.21
CA MET A 667 -9.89 27.72 -1.26
C MET A 667 -10.46 26.91 -0.10
N LYS A 668 -11.36 27.51 0.67
CA LYS A 668 -12.12 26.77 1.69
C LYS A 668 -13.17 25.88 1.06
N ILE A 669 -13.51 24.82 1.77
CA ILE A 669 -14.47 23.81 1.27
C ILE A 669 -15.85 24.39 0.92
N ASP A 670 -16.27 25.47 1.58
CA ASP A 670 -17.55 26.17 1.38
C ASP A 670 -17.46 27.45 0.52
N GLU A 671 -16.26 27.83 0.07
CA GLU A 671 -16.03 29.00 -0.80
C GLU A 671 -16.30 28.71 -2.30
N GLY A 672 -17.34 27.93 -2.59
CA GLY A 672 -17.77 27.65 -3.97
C GLY A 672 -17.03 26.52 -4.68
N LEU A 673 -16.46 25.55 -3.94
CA LEU A 673 -15.86 24.35 -4.55
C LEU A 673 -16.85 23.60 -5.45
N VAL A 674 -18.14 23.60 -5.09
CA VAL A 674 -19.24 23.03 -5.89
C VAL A 674 -19.26 23.58 -7.31
N ASP A 675 -19.04 24.89 -7.45
CA ASP A 675 -19.16 25.63 -8.72
C ASP A 675 -17.88 25.58 -9.56
N LEU A 676 -16.79 25.05 -8.99
CA LEU A 676 -15.52 24.92 -9.68
C LEU A 676 -15.52 23.69 -10.60
N HIS A 677 -15.72 23.90 -11.91
CA HIS A 677 -15.80 22.81 -12.89
C HIS A 677 -14.59 22.69 -13.82
N ASP A 678 -13.88 23.78 -14.07
CA ASP A 678 -12.84 23.88 -15.10
C ASP A 678 -11.40 23.88 -14.55
N TRP A 679 -11.20 23.41 -13.32
CA TRP A 679 -9.87 23.45 -12.66
C TRP A 679 -8.77 22.76 -13.50
N GLY A 680 -9.09 21.67 -14.19
CA GLY A 680 -8.14 21.04 -15.11
C GLY A 680 -7.56 22.02 -16.14
N ARG A 681 -8.38 22.86 -16.78
CA ARG A 681 -7.88 23.85 -17.74
C ARG A 681 -7.10 24.97 -17.05
N GLN A 682 -7.56 25.40 -15.88
CA GLN A 682 -6.92 26.48 -15.11
C GLN A 682 -5.55 26.07 -14.56
N SER A 683 -5.36 24.79 -14.25
CA SER A 683 -4.08 24.21 -13.81
C SER A 683 -3.12 23.89 -14.96
N GLY A 684 -3.44 24.24 -16.21
CA GLY A 684 -2.54 24.04 -17.36
C GLY A 684 -2.77 22.75 -18.14
N ARG A 685 -3.74 21.92 -17.74
CA ARG A 685 -4.02 20.65 -18.42
C ARG A 685 -4.60 20.87 -19.81
N LYS A 686 -3.88 20.36 -20.82
CA LYS A 686 -4.30 20.47 -22.22
C LYS A 686 -5.44 19.50 -22.49
N SER A 687 -6.58 20.01 -22.94
CA SER A 687 -7.71 19.17 -23.35
C SER A 687 -7.26 18.21 -24.45
N ARG A 688 -7.55 16.91 -24.32
CA ARG A 688 -7.46 16.00 -25.45
C ARG A 688 -8.32 16.55 -26.60
N PRO A 689 -7.85 16.51 -27.86
CA PRO A 689 -8.73 16.78 -28.98
C PRO A 689 -9.87 15.75 -28.92
N SER A 690 -11.10 16.25 -28.87
CA SER A 690 -12.30 15.42 -28.92
C SER A 690 -12.32 14.69 -30.26
N SER A 691 -11.84 13.45 -30.30
CA SER A 691 -12.07 12.58 -31.45
C SER A 691 -13.54 12.18 -31.41
N SER A 692 -14.34 12.91 -32.17
CA SER A 692 -15.69 12.53 -32.54
C SER A 692 -15.69 11.10 -33.09
N ARG A 693 -16.50 10.24 -32.48
CA ARG A 693 -16.99 8.96 -33.05
C ARG A 693 -15.93 8.05 -33.67
N SER A 694 -15.10 7.41 -32.84
CA SER A 694 -14.69 6.02 -33.07
C SER A 694 -14.03 5.45 -31.83
N SER A 695 -14.43 4.24 -31.44
CA SER A 695 -13.76 3.48 -30.38
C SER A 695 -12.28 3.33 -30.74
N PRO A 696 -11.33 3.70 -29.86
CA PRO A 696 -9.91 3.54 -30.16
C PRO A 696 -9.63 2.04 -30.37
N SER A 697 -9.08 1.69 -31.53
CA SER A 697 -8.56 0.34 -31.72
C SER A 697 -7.43 0.10 -30.70
N LYS A 698 -7.33 -1.11 -30.14
CA LYS A 698 -6.34 -1.48 -29.10
C LYS A 698 -4.88 -1.24 -29.49
N LYS A 699 -4.59 -0.93 -30.76
CA LYS A 699 -3.25 -0.57 -31.27
C LYS A 699 -2.94 0.94 -31.21
N ALA A 700 -3.92 1.80 -30.95
CA ALA A 700 -3.74 3.26 -30.85
C ALA A 700 -3.35 3.73 -29.43
N LEU A 701 -3.55 2.89 -28.40
CA LEU A 701 -3.12 3.21 -27.03
C LEU A 701 -1.61 3.04 -26.80
N THR A 702 -0.90 2.32 -27.67
CA THR A 702 0.55 2.09 -27.52
C THR A 702 1.41 3.18 -28.17
N LEU A 703 0.83 4.17 -28.85
CA LEU A 703 1.56 5.17 -29.65
C LEU A 703 1.06 6.61 -29.51
N THR A 704 0.23 6.93 -28.51
CA THR A 704 -0.25 8.31 -28.26
C THR A 704 0.49 9.00 -27.09
N SER A 705 1.80 8.78 -26.97
CA SER A 705 2.70 9.58 -26.13
C SER A 705 3.23 10.84 -26.82
N SER A 706 2.48 11.41 -27.78
CA SER A 706 2.78 12.74 -28.33
C SER A 706 2.25 13.86 -27.41
N HIS A 707 2.39 13.68 -26.11
CA HIS A 707 2.10 14.70 -25.11
C HIS A 707 3.41 14.94 -24.35
N GLY A 708 3.81 16.21 -24.21
CA GLY A 708 5.01 16.55 -23.45
C GLY A 708 4.94 16.08 -21.99
N PRO A 709 6.05 16.26 -21.24
CA PRO A 709 6.16 15.86 -19.83
C PRO A 709 4.92 16.22 -19.01
N ALA A 710 4.51 15.35 -18.10
CA ALA A 710 3.35 15.57 -17.22
C ALA A 710 3.52 16.85 -16.38
N SER A 711 4.76 17.16 -16.02
CA SER A 711 5.14 18.39 -15.33
C SER A 711 4.72 19.69 -16.05
N LEU A 712 4.63 19.69 -17.39
CA LEU A 712 4.18 20.86 -18.17
C LEU A 712 2.66 21.05 -18.22
N GLN A 713 1.92 20.20 -17.50
CA GLN A 713 0.45 20.22 -17.45
C GLN A 713 -0.06 20.57 -16.04
N VAL A 714 0.85 21.03 -15.16
CA VAL A 714 0.54 21.50 -13.80
C VAL A 714 1.24 22.84 -13.58
N ASP A 715 0.55 23.92 -13.92
CA ASP A 715 1.04 25.31 -13.76
C ASP A 715 0.63 25.94 -12.41
N ARG A 716 -0.35 25.33 -11.74
CA ARG A 716 -0.91 25.81 -10.47
C ARG A 716 -1.59 24.66 -9.71
N VAL A 717 -1.43 24.66 -8.38
CA VAL A 717 -2.07 23.69 -7.47
C VAL A 717 -3.27 24.32 -6.74
N LEU A 718 -4.40 23.63 -6.66
CA LEU A 718 -5.54 23.99 -5.81
C LEU A 718 -5.32 23.41 -4.43
N ALA A 719 -5.24 24.26 -3.42
CA ALA A 719 -5.18 23.86 -2.02
C ALA A 719 -6.60 23.95 -1.43
N ILE A 720 -7.28 22.81 -1.32
CA ILE A 720 -8.62 22.69 -0.73
C ILE A 720 -8.46 22.52 0.78
N GLU A 721 -9.00 23.47 1.54
CA GLU A 721 -9.01 23.43 3.01
C GLU A 721 -10.25 22.68 3.51
N ALA A 722 -10.12 21.36 3.64
CA ALA A 722 -11.17 20.45 4.09
C ALA A 722 -11.02 20.14 5.60
N LEU A 723 -10.85 21.17 6.42
CA LEU A 723 -10.65 21.07 7.87
C LEU A 723 -11.98 20.80 8.61
N GLY A 724 -11.91 20.43 9.90
CA GLY A 724 -13.11 20.24 10.71
C GLY A 724 -13.66 18.81 10.64
N VAL A 725 -14.95 18.68 10.31
CA VAL A 725 -15.65 17.38 10.28
C VAL A 725 -15.15 16.48 9.14
N SER A 726 -15.15 15.16 9.36
CA SER A 726 -14.70 14.18 8.35
C SER A 726 -15.39 14.32 6.98
N ASP A 727 -16.65 14.76 6.98
CA ASP A 727 -17.46 14.90 5.77
C ASP A 727 -16.90 15.95 4.80
N ASN A 728 -16.13 16.93 5.28
CA ASN A 728 -15.46 17.93 4.43
C ASN A 728 -14.40 17.26 3.55
N GLU A 729 -13.60 16.35 4.11
CA GLU A 729 -12.62 15.60 3.34
C GLU A 729 -13.29 14.63 2.36
N VAL A 730 -14.36 13.94 2.79
CA VAL A 730 -15.15 13.08 1.89
C VAL A 730 -15.72 13.89 0.73
N PHE A 731 -16.19 15.11 0.98
CA PHE A 731 -16.69 16.02 -0.03
C PHE A 731 -15.61 16.44 -1.02
N ALA A 732 -14.43 16.84 -0.54
CA ALA A 732 -13.27 17.19 -1.38
C ALA A 732 -12.82 16.00 -2.26
N ARG A 733 -12.73 14.79 -1.68
CA ARG A 733 -12.41 13.56 -2.41
C ARG A 733 -13.50 13.23 -3.44
N ALA A 734 -14.78 13.40 -3.10
CA ALA A 734 -15.89 13.16 -4.02
C ALA A 734 -15.89 14.15 -5.20
N TRP A 735 -15.58 15.42 -4.96
CA TRP A 735 -15.39 16.43 -6.02
C TRP A 735 -14.26 16.04 -6.97
N CYS A 736 -13.11 15.63 -6.42
CA CYS A 736 -11.96 15.12 -7.18
C CYS A 736 -12.36 13.92 -8.08
N ALA A 737 -13.10 12.96 -7.54
CA ALA A 737 -13.62 11.80 -8.28
C ALA A 737 -14.69 12.16 -9.33
N HIS A 738 -15.42 13.26 -9.12
CA HIS A 738 -16.41 13.77 -10.08
C HIS A 738 -15.75 14.39 -11.31
N HIS A 739 -14.71 15.20 -11.08
CA HIS A 739 -14.03 15.97 -12.12
C HIS A 739 -12.81 15.26 -12.71
N GLY A 740 -12.33 14.19 -12.08
CA GLY A 740 -11.19 13.41 -12.55
C GLY A 740 -9.87 14.09 -12.20
N HIS A 741 -9.71 14.47 -10.94
CA HIS A 741 -8.47 14.97 -10.35
C HIS A 741 -7.98 13.99 -9.28
N SER A 742 -6.75 13.52 -9.42
CA SER A 742 -5.99 12.93 -8.32
C SER A 742 -5.63 14.04 -7.34
N ALA A 743 -5.35 13.71 -6.08
CA ALA A 743 -5.02 14.72 -5.08
C ALA A 743 -4.01 14.22 -4.05
N ILE A 744 -3.13 15.11 -3.59
CA ILE A 744 -2.36 14.88 -2.37
C ILE A 744 -3.29 15.12 -1.17
N VAL A 745 -3.35 14.20 -0.22
CA VAL A 745 -4.12 14.33 1.02
C VAL A 745 -3.15 14.55 2.17
N ALA A 746 -3.14 15.76 2.71
CA ALA A 746 -2.22 16.19 3.76
C ALA A 746 -2.96 16.38 5.08
N ASN A 747 -2.61 15.56 6.08
CA ASN A 747 -3.01 15.87 7.45
C ASN A 747 -2.15 17.04 7.94
N ILE A 748 -2.79 18.18 8.24
CA ILE A 748 -2.08 19.40 8.61
C ILE A 748 -1.20 19.22 9.86
N LYS A 749 -1.51 18.24 10.73
CA LYS A 749 -0.74 17.92 11.95
C LYS A 749 0.60 17.21 11.65
N GLU A 750 0.74 16.63 10.45
CA GLU A 750 1.90 15.84 10.05
C GLU A 750 2.66 16.43 8.85
N THR A 751 1.95 17.08 7.92
CA THR A 751 2.53 17.69 6.72
C THR A 751 2.10 19.15 6.60
N CYS A 752 3.07 20.05 6.47
CA CYS A 752 2.79 21.48 6.27
C CYS A 752 2.34 21.78 4.83
N MET A 753 1.69 22.93 4.66
CA MET A 753 1.13 23.36 3.36
C MET A 753 2.18 23.42 2.25
N ALA A 754 3.35 23.99 2.53
CA ALA A 754 4.44 24.07 1.56
C ALA A 754 4.94 22.69 1.09
N CYS A 755 5.13 21.74 2.03
CA CYS A 755 5.57 20.38 1.68
C CYS A 755 4.52 19.65 0.84
N ALA A 756 3.23 19.78 1.17
CA ALA A 756 2.16 19.13 0.42
C ALA A 756 2.01 19.72 -1.00
N ILE A 757 2.18 21.04 -1.16
CA ILE A 757 2.18 21.69 -2.48
C ILE A 757 3.37 21.20 -3.32
N ARG A 758 4.59 21.18 -2.76
CA ARG A 758 5.77 20.64 -3.47
C ARG A 758 5.60 19.17 -3.85
N GLU A 759 5.02 18.36 -2.97
CA GLU A 759 4.71 16.96 -3.26
C GLU A 759 3.69 16.81 -4.41
N ALA A 760 2.69 17.71 -4.50
CA ALA A 760 1.76 17.74 -5.62
C ALA A 760 2.48 18.06 -6.95
N TYR A 761 3.39 19.04 -6.93
CA TYR A 761 4.26 19.31 -8.08
C TYR A 761 5.12 18.11 -8.44
N ALA A 762 5.68 17.38 -7.46
CA ALA A 762 6.44 16.14 -7.65
C ALA A 762 5.63 15.03 -8.34
N ALA A 763 4.39 14.86 -7.89
CA ALA A 763 3.47 13.87 -8.42
C ALA A 763 2.85 14.30 -9.76
N CYS A 764 3.06 15.54 -10.21
CA CYS A 764 2.33 16.15 -11.35
C CYS A 764 0.81 16.13 -11.13
N VAL A 765 0.38 16.46 -9.91
CA VAL A 765 -1.03 16.52 -9.50
C VAL A 765 -1.39 17.98 -9.18
N SER A 766 -2.56 18.43 -9.62
CA SER A 766 -2.97 19.84 -9.51
C SER A 766 -3.89 20.15 -8.32
N VAL A 767 -4.12 19.19 -7.42
CA VAL A 767 -4.99 19.35 -6.25
C VAL A 767 -4.31 18.80 -5.00
N VAL A 768 -4.43 19.55 -3.90
CA VAL A 768 -4.06 19.16 -2.54
C VAL A 768 -5.29 19.33 -1.65
N ILE A 769 -5.58 18.34 -0.82
CA ILE A 769 -6.65 18.37 0.18
C ILE A 769 -5.98 18.43 1.55
N PHE A 770 -6.19 19.51 2.27
CA PHE A 770 -5.77 19.67 3.65
C PHE A 770 -6.88 19.21 4.59
N THR A 771 -6.54 18.33 5.52
CA THR A 771 -7.49 17.71 6.47
C THR A 771 -6.89 17.65 7.88
N GLU A 772 -7.74 17.50 8.88
CA GLU A 772 -7.33 17.18 10.26
C GLU A 772 -7.45 15.69 10.59
N GLY A 773 -8.01 14.88 9.67
CA GLY A 773 -8.40 13.50 9.90
C GLY A 773 -9.70 13.34 10.69
N GLY A 774 -10.59 14.34 10.61
CA GLY A 774 -11.81 14.47 11.43
C GLY A 774 -11.55 15.09 12.80
N LYS A 775 -12.63 15.50 13.49
CA LYS A 775 -12.50 16.09 14.84
C LYS A 775 -12.22 15.00 15.88
N GLU A 776 -11.47 15.34 16.93
CA GLU A 776 -11.26 14.38 18.03
C GLU A 776 -12.56 13.95 18.71
N THR A 777 -13.58 14.81 18.71
CA THR A 777 -14.94 14.53 19.19
C THR A 777 -15.76 13.65 18.24
N GLU A 778 -15.28 13.39 17.01
CA GLU A 778 -15.89 12.44 16.07
C GLU A 778 -15.48 10.98 16.35
N LYS A 779 -14.72 10.71 17.42
CA LYS A 779 -14.50 9.33 17.86
C LYS A 779 -15.84 8.67 18.19
N ASP A 780 -15.94 7.36 17.96
CA ASP A 780 -17.10 6.54 18.33
C ASP A 780 -17.22 6.47 19.86
N GLU A 781 -17.55 7.58 20.52
CA GLU A 781 -18.23 7.51 21.80
C GLU A 781 -19.60 6.95 21.48
N GLY A 782 -19.73 5.63 21.63
CA GLY A 782 -20.94 4.89 21.34
C GLY A 782 -22.15 5.65 21.87
N VAL A 783 -23.08 5.99 20.97
CA VAL A 783 -24.41 6.38 21.39
C VAL A 783 -25.02 5.11 21.98
N PHE A 784 -24.87 4.92 23.28
CA PHE A 784 -25.69 3.98 24.03
C PHE A 784 -27.13 4.47 23.90
N VAL A 785 -27.88 3.92 22.96
CA VAL A 785 -29.35 3.99 22.93
C VAL A 785 -29.91 2.70 23.46
#